data_AF-A0A0V0XK49-F1
#
_entry.id   AF-A0A0V0XK49-F1
#
_cell.length_a   1.000
_cell.length_b   1.000
_cell.length_c   1.000
_cell.angle_alpha   90.00
_cell.angle_beta   90.00
_cell.angle_gamma   90.00
#
_symmetry.space_group_name_H-M   'P 1'
#
loop_
_entity.id
_entity.type
_entity.pdbx_description
1 polymer ?
#
loop_
_entity_poly.entity_id
_entity_poly.type
_entity_poly.pdbx_seq_one_letter_code
_entity_poly.pdbx_strand_id
1 'polypeptide(L)'
;MADWIDDQAVESETEGFDDEEERPPKKLRRRIISDDEEEEEDETESEDDDDEDSEEIISELEEEDKELLKENLGFSIRRKKRRVEIGSDSDESENADRFDRVRIKRESSDREQIDIHRNRHISHRHVNYADEERSDTGEESGLDDFIQDDDEDEDSGLKRQRRKRRNLALGARDLFGVDFNVGEFFADDDVADEEDYDEDDDYEEAGEDEELRQMRIASRRRRHNKHTLLEEIEPVELQRRYLLDEDKRIQLEDRPERFQLRSVPVTEAEPEELLAEAKWIFKTVFNCRSLSCQEERSASKSNSALERIREVLGFIRNMDYEVPFIAFYRKEHVQPYLKMKDLWKIYHCDEQWCSFREKKQLLRQQLERMREYQLKLKQEHNTSDEVICGREVRDGDFDVLSSADTVDELNDWYAFFSLHYSRLYRTRTNEMIDLERTGKFKMATGQSQYTQLLEIGLGDLADKFGLTAEQFAENLEVGYCRNEVTQLSQSPHEIAEQYIVGFLLPNVDSVLKGAKWMVAMRFGRNPIVRKIVREQYRQRVTVSVRATMHGRSLIDEAHPLYTCKYLKNKPVRLLKNDEYLRLKEAEENYLIKMTFSMDGSESKRSTYYNELLQQQLFHKDEYTAVAEEWNNLRHEALKQCLDDVLYPVFEHEVRLQLQREAEEHVIEKCANRMQEWLRIAPYWHDPKVERKREDYNRLTILGIAYSSEPKSASYAALVNADGDVLDHLVLRNFTKRTFARSDNERELKTVDLEEIKIFIEKKLPIAIAITGESIDAVYYKKDLESLVVDLQASGTISKNIPVEIVDPELARVYAESGPANQEFPTYPVLLRQAISIARRLQDPLIEFSQLVTPDDEILSLKFHPSQNMVSKEELIQRITEEFINRVSEVGVDVNRCIEHPYTAPLLQFVCGLGPRKASHLLKILTPEELHLENRSKLVTHCRMGPKVFMNCAGFIKIDTARMMDKSGVFIDVLDGSRVHPETYE
;
A
#
# COMPACT_ATOMS: atom_id res chain seq x y z
N MET A 1 -28.67 -40.82 -26.68
CA MET A 1 -29.36 -41.01 -27.97
C MET A 1 -28.26 -41.13 -29.01
N ALA A 2 -28.03 -42.34 -29.51
CA ALA A 2 -26.97 -42.73 -30.44
C ALA A 2 -25.51 -42.44 -30.01
N ASP A 3 -24.51 -43.29 -30.21
CA ASP A 3 -24.32 -44.75 -30.34
C ASP A 3 -22.89 -44.91 -30.93
N TRP A 4 -22.42 -46.16 -30.99
CA TRP A 4 -21.27 -46.72 -31.72
C TRP A 4 -19.97 -46.92 -30.90
N ILE A 5 -19.57 -48.16 -30.51
CA ILE A 5 -19.27 -49.41 -31.29
C ILE A 5 -17.88 -49.28 -31.95
N ASP A 6 -16.89 -50.19 -31.92
CA ASP A 6 -16.66 -51.56 -31.37
C ASP A 6 -15.11 -51.80 -31.36
N ASP A 7 -14.45 -52.86 -30.84
CA ASP A 7 -14.71 -54.01 -29.93
C ASP A 7 -13.32 -54.72 -29.67
N GLN A 8 -13.29 -55.79 -28.86
CA GLN A 8 -12.24 -56.83 -28.69
C GLN A 8 -10.97 -56.47 -27.88
N ALA A 9 -10.73 -57.00 -26.65
CA ALA A 9 -10.62 -58.40 -26.15
C ALA A 9 -9.17 -58.94 -26.26
N VAL A 10 -8.64 -59.83 -25.39
CA VAL A 10 -9.16 -61.14 -24.95
C VAL A 10 -8.43 -61.63 -23.66
N GLU A 11 -9.19 -62.20 -22.68
CA GLU A 11 -8.84 -63.21 -21.61
C GLU A 11 -7.62 -62.99 -20.67
N SER A 12 -7.53 -63.53 -19.44
CA SER A 12 -8.25 -64.65 -18.78
C SER A 12 -8.29 -64.48 -17.24
N GLU A 13 -9.41 -64.90 -16.62
CA GLU A 13 -9.57 -65.93 -15.54
C GLU A 13 -8.49 -66.07 -14.43
N THR A 14 -8.78 -66.39 -13.15
CA THR A 14 -9.99 -66.94 -12.50
C THR A 14 -10.03 -66.65 -10.98
N GLU A 15 -11.25 -66.42 -10.47
CA GLU A 15 -11.90 -66.94 -9.24
C GLU A 15 -11.21 -67.03 -7.85
N GLY A 16 -11.98 -66.68 -6.81
CA GLY A 16 -11.68 -66.89 -5.38
C GLY A 16 -12.60 -66.08 -4.46
N PHE A 17 -13.78 -66.62 -4.14
CA PHE A 17 -14.90 -65.94 -3.45
C PHE A 17 -14.87 -66.13 -1.90
N ASP A 18 -15.61 -65.25 -1.20
CA ASP A 18 -16.27 -65.44 0.13
C ASP A 18 -15.46 -65.67 1.44
N ASP A 19 -15.93 -65.27 2.63
CA ASP A 19 -16.82 -64.16 3.07
C ASP A 19 -16.77 -64.07 4.64
N GLU A 20 -17.52 -63.14 5.26
CA GLU A 20 -17.96 -63.14 6.70
C GLU A 20 -16.88 -63.02 7.84
N GLU A 21 -17.14 -62.53 9.07
CA GLU A 21 -18.07 -61.50 9.60
C GLU A 21 -17.60 -61.03 11.04
N GLU A 22 -18.29 -60.05 11.63
CA GLU A 22 -18.42 -59.72 13.09
C GLU A 22 -17.21 -59.54 14.07
N ARG A 23 -16.86 -58.26 14.26
CA ARG A 23 -16.76 -57.42 15.51
C ARG A 23 -16.11 -57.89 16.87
N PRO A 24 -15.39 -56.98 17.59
CA PRO A 24 -14.61 -57.23 18.82
C PRO A 24 -15.33 -56.86 20.14
N PRO A 25 -14.77 -57.11 21.36
CA PRO A 25 -14.20 -55.98 22.15
C PRO A 25 -13.18 -56.27 23.32
N LYS A 26 -12.63 -55.18 23.92
CA LYS A 26 -12.21 -54.95 25.35
C LYS A 26 -10.82 -55.38 25.92
N LYS A 27 -10.02 -54.33 26.21
CA LYS A 27 -9.49 -53.87 27.54
C LYS A 27 -8.70 -54.79 28.52
N LEU A 28 -7.61 -54.17 29.04
CA LEU A 28 -7.09 -54.10 30.45
C LEU A 28 -5.77 -54.85 30.87
N ARG A 29 -4.73 -54.03 31.15
CA ARG A 29 -3.85 -54.00 32.36
C ARG A 29 -2.97 -55.20 32.83
N ARG A 30 -1.64 -54.94 32.76
CA ARG A 30 -0.62 -54.90 33.87
C ARG A 30 -0.02 -56.19 34.53
N ARG A 31 1.31 -56.09 34.75
CA ARG A 31 2.25 -56.74 35.73
C ARG A 31 2.92 -58.07 35.28
N ILE A 32 4.26 -58.16 35.13
CA ILE A 32 5.45 -58.13 36.06
C ILE A 32 5.92 -59.58 36.39
N ILE A 33 7.23 -59.76 36.62
CA ILE A 33 8.05 -61.00 36.81
C ILE A 33 8.55 -61.53 35.45
N SER A 34 9.81 -61.89 35.21
CA SER A 34 11.22 -61.54 35.58
C SER A 34 12.10 -62.69 35.02
N ASP A 35 13.43 -62.54 35.04
CA ASP A 35 14.43 -63.61 34.77
C ASP A 35 14.57 -63.95 33.25
N ASP A 36 15.73 -64.02 32.59
CA ASP A 36 17.14 -63.89 33.00
C ASP A 36 18.04 -63.25 31.90
N GLU A 37 19.16 -62.70 32.36
CA GLU A 37 20.51 -62.47 31.76
C GLU A 37 20.77 -62.74 30.25
N GLU A 38 21.28 -61.73 29.55
CA GLU A 38 22.60 -61.79 28.88
C GLU A 38 23.16 -60.35 28.72
N GLU A 39 24.45 -60.17 29.02
CA GLU A 39 25.13 -58.87 29.10
C GLU A 39 25.83 -58.51 27.77
N GLU A 40 25.59 -57.31 27.23
CA GLU A 40 26.59 -56.59 26.44
C GLU A 40 26.69 -55.14 26.95
N GLU A 41 27.93 -54.65 27.04
CA GLU A 41 28.30 -53.39 27.69
C GLU A 41 28.19 -52.22 26.70
N ASP A 42 27.25 -51.30 26.92
CA ASP A 42 27.27 -49.96 26.30
C ASP A 42 27.60 -48.92 27.38
N GLU A 43 28.83 -48.39 27.34
CA GLU A 43 29.26 -47.30 28.21
C GLU A 43 28.52 -46.00 27.85
N THR A 44 27.89 -45.38 28.84
CA THR A 44 27.29 -44.05 28.70
C THR A 44 28.35 -42.96 28.83
N GLU A 45 28.75 -42.34 27.71
CA GLU A 45 29.33 -41.00 27.75
C GLU A 45 28.25 -39.94 27.50
N SER A 46 28.31 -38.89 28.32
CA SER A 46 27.39 -37.76 28.32
C SER A 46 27.95 -36.61 27.49
N GLU A 47 27.26 -36.24 26.41
CA GLU A 47 27.47 -34.98 25.69
C GLU A 47 26.29 -34.04 25.97
N ASP A 48 26.25 -33.51 27.20
CA ASP A 48 25.61 -32.23 27.54
C ASP A 48 26.78 -31.30 27.95
N ASP A 49 26.81 -30.07 27.40
CA ASP A 49 27.83 -28.99 27.53
C ASP A 49 28.78 -28.81 26.31
N ASP A 50 28.30 -28.15 25.22
CA ASP A 50 29.14 -27.43 24.24
C ASP A 50 28.37 -26.45 23.30
N ASP A 51 27.19 -25.95 23.72
CA ASP A 51 26.25 -25.20 22.85
C ASP A 51 26.22 -23.66 23.09
N GLU A 52 27.09 -23.08 23.94
CA GLU A 52 27.09 -21.62 24.24
C GLU A 52 28.17 -20.78 23.52
N ASP A 53 29.24 -21.37 22.98
CA ASP A 53 30.37 -20.62 22.36
C ASP A 53 30.28 -20.45 20.83
N SER A 54 29.17 -20.86 20.18
CA SER A 54 29.06 -20.90 18.71
C SER A 54 28.12 -19.87 18.05
N GLU A 55 27.32 -19.11 18.83
CA GLU A 55 26.38 -18.12 18.27
C GLU A 55 26.99 -16.74 17.93
N GLU A 56 28.22 -16.40 18.36
CA GLU A 56 28.81 -15.07 18.08
C GLU A 56 29.44 -14.89 16.68
N ILE A 57 29.61 -15.97 15.88
CA ILE A 57 30.46 -15.92 14.66
C ILE A 57 29.67 -15.74 13.35
N ILE A 58 28.33 -15.79 13.35
CA ILE A 58 27.53 -15.83 12.10
C ILE A 58 26.46 -14.72 12.02
N SER A 59 26.87 -13.46 11.78
CA SER A 59 25.92 -12.43 11.31
C SER A 59 26.46 -11.31 10.41
N GLU A 60 27.69 -11.40 9.87
CA GLU A 60 28.35 -10.28 9.15
C GLU A 60 28.18 -10.27 7.61
N LEU A 61 26.96 -9.93 7.20
CA LEU A 61 26.85 -8.64 6.50
C LEU A 61 26.72 -7.61 7.62
N GLU A 62 27.67 -6.67 7.74
CA GLU A 62 27.64 -5.61 8.74
C GLU A 62 26.24 -4.96 8.79
N GLU A 63 25.72 -4.59 9.97
CA GLU A 63 24.39 -3.94 10.02
C GLU A 63 24.37 -2.67 9.14
N GLU A 64 25.51 -1.96 9.04
CA GLU A 64 25.75 -0.89 8.08
C GLU A 64 25.57 -1.35 6.62
N ASP A 65 26.20 -2.43 6.17
CA ASP A 65 26.04 -2.99 4.81
C ASP A 65 24.56 -3.31 4.50
N LYS A 66 23.85 -3.89 5.47
CA LYS A 66 22.40 -4.19 5.37
C LYS A 66 21.55 -2.91 5.33
N GLU A 67 21.93 -1.85 6.03
CA GLU A 67 21.24 -0.56 6.02
C GLU A 67 21.54 0.26 4.76
N LEU A 68 22.78 0.28 4.28
CA LEU A 68 23.18 0.89 3.01
C LEU A 68 22.45 0.27 1.84
N LEU A 69 22.33 -1.05 1.77
CA LEU A 69 21.51 -1.70 0.73
C LEU A 69 20.03 -1.24 0.80
N LYS A 70 19.46 -1.03 1.99
CA LYS A 70 18.07 -0.55 2.13
C LYS A 70 17.94 0.93 1.71
N GLU A 71 18.84 1.79 2.19
CA GLU A 71 18.81 3.24 1.91
C GLU A 71 19.12 3.56 0.43
N ASN A 72 20.09 2.88 -0.19
CA ASN A 72 20.45 3.09 -1.59
C ASN A 72 19.41 2.56 -2.60
N LEU A 73 18.64 1.53 -2.20
CA LEU A 73 17.71 0.84 -3.10
C LEU A 73 16.24 1.24 -2.85
N GLY A 74 15.96 2.01 -1.79
CA GLY A 74 14.67 2.67 -1.57
C GLY A 74 13.60 1.83 -0.87
N PHE A 75 13.97 0.78 -0.13
CA PHE A 75 13.00 -0.03 0.63
C PHE A 75 12.79 0.54 2.04
N SER A 76 11.79 1.40 2.19
CA SER A 76 11.36 1.92 3.50
C SER A 76 10.57 0.86 4.29
N ILE A 77 11.08 0.46 5.45
CA ILE A 77 10.31 -0.26 6.46
C ILE A 77 10.18 0.66 7.68
N ARG A 78 8.95 0.95 8.10
CA ARG A 78 8.68 1.83 9.26
C ARG A 78 9.38 1.31 10.52
N ARG A 79 10.19 2.17 11.16
CA ARG A 79 10.85 1.86 12.43
C ARG A 79 9.82 1.52 13.51
N LYS A 80 9.78 0.26 13.99
CA LYS A 80 9.25 -0.05 15.33
C LYS A 80 10.15 0.69 16.33
N LYS A 81 9.59 1.63 17.11
CA LYS A 81 10.32 2.30 18.19
C LYS A 81 10.81 1.23 19.18
N ARG A 82 12.13 0.98 19.25
CA ARG A 82 12.71 0.08 20.26
C ARG A 82 12.34 0.63 21.65
N ARG A 83 11.71 -0.22 22.46
CA ARG A 83 11.46 0.05 23.88
C ARG A 83 12.81 -0.05 24.59
N VAL A 84 13.17 0.97 25.38
CA VAL A 84 14.45 0.97 26.10
C VAL A 84 14.40 -0.08 27.21
N GLU A 85 15.16 -1.16 27.05
CA GLU A 85 15.50 -2.07 28.13
C GLU A 85 16.76 -1.57 28.82
N ILE A 86 16.75 -1.61 30.15
CA ILE A 86 17.86 -1.14 30.99
C ILE A 86 18.69 -2.36 31.36
N GLY A 87 19.84 -2.52 30.70
CA GLY A 87 20.86 -3.49 31.09
C GLY A 87 21.49 -3.11 32.43
N SER A 88 21.70 -4.12 33.27
CA SER A 88 22.49 -4.03 34.49
C SER A 88 23.91 -4.47 34.21
N ASP A 89 24.91 -3.66 34.56
CA ASP A 89 26.30 -4.10 34.60
C ASP A 89 26.91 -3.93 35.99
N SER A 90 27.70 -4.93 36.34
CA SER A 90 28.58 -5.01 37.50
C SER A 90 30.01 -4.93 36.99
N ASP A 91 30.85 -4.07 37.59
CA ASP A 91 32.11 -4.52 38.23
C ASP A 91 32.98 -3.33 38.69
N GLU A 92 34.07 -3.67 39.37
CA GLU A 92 34.67 -2.88 40.45
C GLU A 92 35.84 -1.96 40.02
N SER A 93 35.90 -0.77 40.65
CA SER A 93 37.12 -0.12 41.23
C SER A 93 38.34 0.20 40.31
N GLU A 94 39.00 1.35 40.33
CA GLU A 94 38.93 2.61 41.10
C GLU A 94 39.12 3.83 40.11
N ASN A 95 39.44 5.09 40.45
CA ASN A 95 39.78 5.78 41.71
C ASN A 95 39.39 7.28 41.67
N ALA A 96 39.75 7.96 42.76
CA ALA A 96 39.70 9.38 43.11
C ALA A 96 39.98 10.37 41.96
N ASP A 97 39.30 11.53 41.85
CA ASP A 97 39.01 12.46 42.94
C ASP A 97 37.85 13.45 42.65
N ARG A 98 37.02 13.71 43.67
CA ARG A 98 36.40 15.00 44.11
C ARG A 98 36.10 16.14 43.08
N PHE A 99 34.92 16.78 43.04
CA PHE A 99 33.90 17.13 44.06
C PHE A 99 32.47 17.06 43.44
N ASP A 100 31.43 16.49 44.09
CA ASP A 100 30.49 17.13 45.08
C ASP A 100 29.61 18.25 44.44
N ARG A 101 28.26 18.26 44.38
CA ARG A 101 27.16 17.70 45.22
C ARG A 101 25.88 17.43 44.36
N VAL A 102 25.04 16.39 44.51
CA VAL A 102 24.23 15.89 45.68
C VAL A 102 23.06 16.85 46.03
N ARG A 103 21.76 16.51 46.21
CA ARG A 103 20.91 15.29 46.45
C ARG A 103 19.53 15.53 45.75
N ILE A 104 18.60 14.60 45.44
CA ILE A 104 18.27 13.19 45.78
C ILE A 104 17.41 12.95 47.06
N LYS A 105 16.12 12.62 46.85
CA LYS A 105 15.16 11.81 47.64
C LYS A 105 14.13 11.25 46.62
N ARG A 106 13.78 9.96 46.44
CA ARG A 106 13.86 8.69 47.20
C ARG A 106 12.83 8.50 48.33
N GLU A 107 11.89 7.58 48.08
CA GLU A 107 11.03 6.73 48.95
C GLU A 107 9.79 6.32 48.10
N SER A 108 9.12 5.16 48.19
CA SER A 108 9.44 3.73 48.39
C SER A 108 8.11 2.99 48.68
N SER A 109 7.87 1.82 48.05
CA SER A 109 6.97 0.71 48.47
C SER A 109 5.53 0.98 48.97
N ASP A 110 4.51 0.37 48.33
CA ASP A 110 3.80 -0.82 48.89
C ASP A 110 2.68 -1.37 47.96
N ARG A 111 2.02 -2.47 48.39
CA ARG A 111 1.24 -3.42 47.58
C ARG A 111 -0.30 -3.21 47.55
N GLU A 112 -0.91 -3.94 46.61
CA GLU A 112 -2.21 -4.65 46.68
C GLU A 112 -3.56 -3.92 46.34
N GLN A 113 -4.15 -4.40 45.24
CA GLN A 113 -5.55 -4.81 45.00
C GLN A 113 -6.77 -3.84 45.10
N ILE A 114 -7.40 -3.68 43.93
CA ILE A 114 -8.85 -3.91 43.61
C ILE A 114 -9.93 -2.90 44.06
N ASP A 115 -10.75 -2.54 43.04
CA ASP A 115 -12.14 -2.03 43.00
C ASP A 115 -12.57 -0.56 43.28
N ILE A 116 -13.04 0.06 42.18
CA ILE A 116 -14.35 0.73 41.99
C ILE A 116 -14.82 1.75 43.04
N HIS A 117 -14.77 3.06 42.71
CA HIS A 117 -16.00 3.84 42.47
C HIS A 117 -15.82 5.30 41.95
N ARG A 118 -16.62 5.62 40.92
CA ARG A 118 -17.47 6.84 40.79
C ARG A 118 -16.97 8.22 41.29
N ASN A 119 -16.78 9.09 40.28
CA ASN A 119 -17.57 10.32 40.02
C ASN A 119 -17.18 11.67 40.70
N ARG A 120 -17.01 12.67 39.81
CA ARG A 120 -17.41 14.09 39.92
C ARG A 120 -16.68 15.11 40.84
N HIS A 121 -16.15 16.11 40.11
CA HIS A 121 -16.34 17.58 40.27
C HIS A 121 -15.30 18.45 41.03
N ILE A 122 -14.73 19.40 40.24
CA ILE A 122 -14.73 20.88 40.40
C ILE A 122 -14.13 21.49 41.68
N SER A 123 -13.20 22.45 41.49
CA SER A 123 -12.99 23.71 42.26
C SER A 123 -11.57 24.27 41.99
N HIS A 124 -11.23 25.57 41.94
CA HIS A 124 -11.91 26.86 41.68
C HIS A 124 -10.83 27.96 41.65
N ARG A 125 -11.04 29.08 40.91
CA ARG A 125 -10.90 30.49 41.37
C ARG A 125 -11.25 31.44 40.20
N HIS A 126 -12.38 32.16 40.25
CA HIS A 126 -12.61 33.49 40.87
C HIS A 126 -12.12 34.65 39.96
N VAL A 127 -12.81 35.78 39.76
CA VAL A 127 -13.50 36.67 40.74
C VAL A 127 -14.70 37.45 40.13
N ASN A 128 -15.83 37.53 40.85
CA ASN A 128 -16.93 38.53 40.98
C ASN A 128 -17.60 39.21 39.74
N TYR A 129 -18.92 39.52 39.65
CA TYR A 129 -20.12 39.71 40.52
C TYR A 129 -20.64 41.17 40.54
N ALA A 130 -21.87 41.37 40.01
CA ALA A 130 -22.94 42.31 40.42
C ALA A 130 -24.14 42.07 39.46
N ASP A 131 -25.18 41.33 39.84
CA ASP A 131 -26.39 41.75 40.59
C ASP A 131 -27.23 42.86 39.91
N GLU A 132 -28.43 42.50 39.45
CA GLU A 132 -29.70 43.02 40.01
C GLU A 132 -30.93 42.17 39.59
N GLU A 133 -31.99 42.21 40.40
CA GLU A 133 -33.19 41.35 40.33
C GLU A 133 -34.35 41.98 39.52
N ARG A 134 -35.20 41.17 38.83
CA ARG A 134 -36.65 40.96 39.15
C ARG A 134 -37.54 40.38 38.02
N SER A 135 -38.69 39.88 38.49
CA SER A 135 -39.95 39.51 37.81
C SER A 135 -40.51 40.60 36.85
N ASP A 136 -41.50 40.37 35.98
CA ASP A 136 -42.68 39.50 36.12
C ASP A 136 -43.44 39.21 34.79
N THR A 137 -44.32 38.19 34.81
CA THR A 137 -45.54 37.87 34.01
C THR A 137 -45.95 38.55 32.67
N GLY A 138 -46.61 37.74 31.80
CA GLY A 138 -47.71 38.13 30.87
C GLY A 138 -47.34 38.13 29.37
N GLU A 139 -47.93 37.29 28.48
CA GLU A 139 -49.28 37.41 27.84
C GLU A 139 -49.48 38.71 27.02
N GLU A 140 -50.04 38.76 25.80
CA GLU A 140 -50.36 37.79 24.74
C GLU A 140 -50.67 38.57 23.41
N SER A 141 -50.60 37.93 22.24
CA SER A 141 -51.32 38.19 20.96
C SER A 141 -51.81 39.60 20.51
N GLY A 142 -51.52 39.98 19.24
CA GLY A 142 -52.61 40.37 18.30
C GLY A 142 -52.57 41.67 17.46
N LEU A 143 -52.38 41.50 16.13
CA LEU A 143 -53.03 42.18 14.97
C LEU A 143 -52.71 43.63 14.50
N ASP A 144 -52.45 43.72 13.18
CA ASP A 144 -52.80 44.71 12.12
C ASP A 144 -53.46 46.07 12.49
N ASP A 145 -53.23 47.19 11.79
CA ASP A 145 -53.32 47.37 10.32
C ASP A 145 -52.78 48.76 9.82
N PHE A 146 -52.71 48.96 8.50
CA PHE A 146 -52.96 50.21 7.74
C PHE A 146 -51.82 51.17 7.27
N ILE A 147 -51.23 50.80 6.11
CA ILE A 147 -51.06 51.54 4.83
C ILE A 147 -51.05 53.10 4.79
N GLN A 148 -50.02 53.69 4.15
CA GLN A 148 -50.19 54.66 3.04
C GLN A 148 -48.97 54.67 2.08
N ASP A 149 -49.24 54.75 0.78
CA ASP A 149 -48.25 54.74 -0.32
C ASP A 149 -47.58 56.12 -0.55
N ASP A 150 -46.33 56.15 -1.05
CA ASP A 150 -46.00 56.60 -2.43
C ASP A 150 -44.47 56.65 -2.71
N ASP A 151 -44.16 56.57 -4.00
CA ASP A 151 -42.91 56.87 -4.73
C ASP A 151 -41.71 55.88 -4.76
N GLU A 152 -41.12 55.85 -5.96
CA GLU A 152 -40.14 54.89 -6.50
C GLU A 152 -38.68 55.27 -6.15
N ASP A 153 -37.79 54.28 -5.98
CA ASP A 153 -36.42 54.30 -6.56
C ASP A 153 -35.65 52.98 -6.36
N GLU A 154 -34.69 52.72 -7.24
CA GLU A 154 -33.96 51.44 -7.36
C GLU A 154 -32.76 51.30 -6.38
N ASP A 155 -32.75 50.27 -5.52
CA ASP A 155 -31.48 49.67 -5.04
C ASP A 155 -31.64 48.18 -4.66
N SER A 156 -31.26 47.30 -5.59
CA SER A 156 -31.24 45.85 -5.39
C SER A 156 -29.84 45.27 -5.12
N GLY A 157 -28.77 46.08 -5.22
CA GLY A 157 -27.39 45.62 -5.17
C GLY A 157 -26.93 45.24 -3.76
N LEU A 158 -27.18 46.12 -2.78
CA LEU A 158 -26.65 45.98 -1.41
C LEU A 158 -27.23 44.77 -0.66
N LYS A 159 -28.49 44.38 -0.94
CA LYS A 159 -29.10 43.16 -0.36
C LYS A 159 -28.46 41.88 -0.91
N ARG A 160 -28.03 41.88 -2.19
CA ARG A 160 -27.35 40.72 -2.81
C ARG A 160 -25.93 40.55 -2.28
N GLN A 161 -25.16 41.64 -2.12
CA GLN A 161 -23.84 41.59 -1.46
C GLN A 161 -23.92 41.10 0.00
N ARG A 162 -24.93 41.55 0.78
CA ARG A 162 -25.13 41.07 2.16
C ARG A 162 -25.46 39.58 2.23
N ARG A 163 -26.24 39.03 1.28
CA ARG A 163 -26.44 37.58 1.13
C ARG A 163 -25.14 36.86 0.74
N LYS A 164 -24.37 37.38 -0.23
CA LYS A 164 -23.09 36.80 -0.66
C LYS A 164 -22.11 36.67 0.51
N ARG A 165 -21.95 37.74 1.32
CA ARG A 165 -21.13 37.70 2.55
C ARG A 165 -21.66 36.71 3.60
N ARG A 166 -22.97 36.57 3.78
CA ARG A 166 -23.54 35.62 4.76
C ARG A 166 -23.33 34.16 4.35
N ASN A 167 -23.50 33.84 3.07
CA ASN A 167 -23.31 32.48 2.56
C ASN A 167 -21.84 32.07 2.56
N LEU A 168 -20.93 32.99 2.24
CA LEU A 168 -19.48 32.76 2.28
C LEU A 168 -18.96 32.62 3.72
N ALA A 169 -19.53 33.38 4.67
CA ALA A 169 -19.28 33.18 6.10
C ALA A 169 -19.82 31.84 6.62
N LEU A 170 -20.94 31.33 6.09
CA LEU A 170 -21.46 29.99 6.44
C LEU A 170 -20.51 28.89 5.95
N GLY A 171 -20.14 28.87 4.67
CA GLY A 171 -19.20 27.87 4.13
C GLY A 171 -17.81 27.93 4.78
N ALA A 172 -17.34 29.12 5.19
CA ALA A 172 -16.10 29.25 5.94
C ALA A 172 -16.23 28.87 7.43
N ARG A 173 -17.44 28.91 8.00
CA ARG A 173 -17.74 28.45 9.36
C ARG A 173 -17.88 26.93 9.42
N ASP A 174 -18.40 26.32 8.35
CA ASP A 174 -18.35 24.86 8.14
C ASP A 174 -16.90 24.37 7.94
N LEU A 175 -16.03 25.20 7.33
CA LEU A 175 -14.62 24.91 7.18
C LEU A 175 -13.81 25.13 8.48
N PHE A 176 -13.94 26.28 9.17
CA PHE A 176 -13.03 26.67 10.26
C PHE A 176 -13.65 26.72 11.67
N GLY A 177 -14.95 26.46 11.85
CA GLY A 177 -15.61 26.34 13.16
C GLY A 177 -15.77 27.64 13.97
N VAL A 178 -15.25 28.77 13.48
CA VAL A 178 -15.27 30.09 14.14
C VAL A 178 -15.79 31.15 13.16
N ASP A 179 -16.30 32.28 13.66
CA ASP A 179 -16.81 33.39 12.83
C ASP A 179 -15.70 34.02 11.96
N PHE A 180 -15.71 33.67 10.68
CA PHE A 180 -14.63 33.92 9.72
C PHE A 180 -14.79 35.25 8.96
N ASN A 181 -13.71 36.04 8.88
CA ASN A 181 -13.67 37.30 8.14
C ASN A 181 -12.99 37.15 6.77
N VAL A 182 -13.80 36.90 5.74
CA VAL A 182 -13.38 36.65 4.35
C VAL A 182 -12.36 37.68 3.81
N GLY A 183 -12.52 38.96 4.15
CA GLY A 183 -11.69 40.05 3.60
C GLY A 183 -10.21 40.02 4.02
N GLU A 184 -9.83 39.13 4.93
CA GLU A 184 -8.46 38.98 5.41
C GLU A 184 -7.75 37.77 4.79
N PHE A 185 -8.50 36.82 4.22
CA PHE A 185 -8.00 35.55 3.67
C PHE A 185 -7.57 35.62 2.19
N PHE A 186 -8.10 36.57 1.41
CA PHE A 186 -7.91 36.66 -0.05
C PHE A 186 -7.05 37.87 -0.50
N ALA A 187 -6.30 38.50 0.40
CA ALA A 187 -5.73 39.83 0.16
C ALA A 187 -4.49 39.90 -0.76
N ASP A 188 -4.09 38.80 -1.41
CA ASP A 188 -2.81 38.69 -2.15
C ASP A 188 -2.94 38.38 -3.66
N ASP A 189 -4.15 38.28 -4.24
CA ASP A 189 -4.33 37.91 -5.68
C ASP A 189 -5.21 38.88 -6.50
N ASP A 190 -5.53 40.08 -5.98
CA ASP A 190 -6.07 41.18 -6.81
C ASP A 190 -4.94 41.85 -7.62
N VAL A 191 -4.36 41.12 -8.59
CA VAL A 191 -3.60 41.72 -9.69
C VAL A 191 -4.60 42.34 -10.67
N ALA A 192 -5.06 43.54 -10.34
CA ALA A 192 -5.72 44.42 -11.29
C ALA A 192 -4.64 45.24 -12.02
N ASP A 193 -4.55 45.05 -13.34
CA ASP A 193 -3.83 45.95 -14.23
C ASP A 193 -4.58 47.31 -14.27
N GLU A 194 -4.17 48.27 -13.44
CA GLU A 194 -4.44 49.69 -13.69
C GLU A 194 -3.26 50.29 -14.45
N GLU A 195 -3.43 50.42 -15.76
CA GLU A 195 -2.56 51.19 -16.65
C GLU A 195 -2.69 52.69 -16.36
N ASP A 196 -2.06 53.18 -15.29
CA ASP A 196 -1.88 54.63 -15.11
C ASP A 196 -0.77 55.14 -16.05
N TYR A 197 -1.20 55.64 -17.20
CA TYR A 197 -0.46 56.61 -17.99
C TYR A 197 -0.42 57.93 -17.22
N ASP A 198 0.77 58.46 -16.96
CA ASP A 198 0.95 59.89 -16.67
C ASP A 198 2.20 60.41 -17.41
N GLU A 199 2.07 61.60 -17.97
CA GLU A 199 2.96 62.19 -18.97
C GLU A 199 4.25 62.80 -18.39
N ASP A 200 5.30 62.71 -19.20
CA ASP A 200 6.40 63.65 -19.48
C ASP A 200 6.87 64.77 -18.51
N ASP A 201 8.12 65.13 -18.80
CA ASP A 201 8.85 66.39 -18.53
C ASP A 201 9.66 66.55 -17.24
N ASP A 202 10.98 66.54 -17.49
CA ASP A 202 12.05 67.14 -16.71
C ASP A 202 11.69 68.55 -16.17
N TYR A 203 12.13 68.89 -14.96
CA TYR A 203 13.26 69.80 -14.71
C TYR A 203 13.46 70.02 -13.20
N GLU A 204 14.69 70.36 -12.82
CA GLU A 204 15.16 70.38 -11.44
C GLU A 204 14.51 71.47 -10.57
N GLU A 205 13.90 71.10 -9.44
CA GLU A 205 13.80 72.00 -8.28
C GLU A 205 14.68 71.48 -7.12
N ALA A 206 15.67 72.27 -6.77
CA ALA A 206 16.69 71.89 -5.80
C ALA A 206 16.24 72.19 -4.36
N GLY A 207 15.98 71.14 -3.57
CA GLY A 207 15.91 71.24 -2.11
C GLY A 207 14.69 70.59 -1.46
N GLU A 208 14.57 69.27 -1.52
CA GLU A 208 13.79 68.50 -0.53
C GLU A 208 14.67 67.42 0.11
N ASP A 209 14.55 67.27 1.43
CA ASP A 209 15.46 66.47 2.25
C ASP A 209 15.45 64.98 1.90
N GLU A 210 16.62 64.37 1.82
CA GLU A 210 16.79 62.94 1.53
C GLU A 210 16.15 62.03 2.61
N GLU A 211 15.92 62.57 3.82
CA GLU A 211 15.14 61.93 4.88
C GLU A 211 13.65 61.74 4.52
N LEU A 212 13.02 62.66 3.79
CA LEU A 212 11.62 62.53 3.36
C LEU A 212 11.46 61.43 2.29
N ARG A 213 12.47 61.28 1.43
CA ARG A 213 12.54 60.18 0.45
C ARG A 213 12.70 58.83 1.13
N GLN A 214 13.58 58.73 2.13
CA GLN A 214 13.73 57.53 2.95
C GLN A 214 12.47 57.23 3.78
N MET A 215 11.77 58.22 4.33
CA MET A 215 10.50 58.03 5.04
C MET A 215 9.38 57.50 4.13
N ARG A 216 9.28 57.95 2.87
CA ARG A 216 8.34 57.39 1.88
C ARG A 216 8.66 55.95 1.47
N ILE A 217 9.95 55.58 1.42
CA ILE A 217 10.37 54.19 1.17
C ILE A 217 10.13 53.31 2.41
N ALA A 218 10.36 53.84 3.62
CA ALA A 218 10.12 53.15 4.87
C ALA A 218 8.62 52.96 5.19
N SER A 219 7.75 53.88 4.79
CA SER A 219 6.29 53.73 4.93
C SER A 219 5.73 52.68 3.97
N ARG A 220 6.23 52.60 2.73
CA ARG A 220 5.94 51.48 1.80
C ARG A 220 6.39 50.12 2.36
N ARG A 221 7.50 50.07 3.10
CA ARG A 221 7.99 48.87 3.82
C ARG A 221 7.25 48.54 5.13
N ARG A 222 6.21 49.29 5.51
CA ARG A 222 5.38 49.05 6.71
C ARG A 222 3.92 48.70 6.40
N ARG A 223 3.65 48.03 5.27
CA ARG A 223 2.51 47.10 5.26
C ARG A 223 2.81 46.01 6.29
N HIS A 224 1.92 45.79 7.26
CA HIS A 224 2.03 44.61 8.13
C HIS A 224 2.08 43.36 7.26
N ASN A 225 2.96 42.42 7.59
CA ASN A 225 2.67 41.02 7.29
C ASN A 225 1.35 40.73 8.01
N LYS A 226 0.26 40.63 7.27
CA LYS A 226 -0.94 40.01 7.79
C LYS A 226 -0.56 38.57 8.04
N HIS A 227 -0.52 38.16 9.30
CA HIS A 227 -0.37 36.76 9.66
C HIS A 227 -1.53 36.04 8.97
N THR A 228 -1.24 35.21 7.98
CA THR A 228 -2.28 34.57 7.20
C THR A 228 -2.96 33.54 8.09
N LEU A 229 -4.28 33.38 7.99
CA LEU A 229 -5.02 32.39 8.79
C LEU A 229 -4.52 30.95 8.58
N LEU A 230 -3.79 30.70 7.48
CA LEU A 230 -3.11 29.44 7.21
C LEU A 230 -1.91 29.20 8.15
N GLU A 231 -1.21 30.24 8.60
CA GLU A 231 -0.08 30.14 9.54
C GLU A 231 -0.52 29.89 11.00
N GLU A 232 -1.81 30.06 11.32
CA GLU A 232 -2.39 29.75 12.63
C GLU A 232 -2.91 28.31 12.75
N ILE A 233 -3.09 27.62 11.62
CA ILE A 233 -3.62 26.25 11.54
C ILE A 233 -2.50 25.23 11.75
N GLU A 234 -2.75 24.16 12.49
CA GLU A 234 -1.77 23.09 12.70
C GLU A 234 -1.39 22.44 11.35
N PRO A 235 -0.09 22.19 11.06
CA PRO A 235 0.34 21.63 9.76
C PRO A 235 -0.37 20.33 9.34
N VAL A 236 -0.80 19.52 10.32
CA VAL A 236 -1.57 18.29 10.10
C VAL A 236 -2.97 18.59 9.54
N GLU A 237 -3.62 19.67 9.98
CA GLU A 237 -4.92 20.09 9.45
C GLU A 237 -4.79 20.73 8.06
N LEU A 238 -3.72 21.47 7.79
CA LEU A 238 -3.41 21.97 6.44
C LEU A 238 -3.24 20.81 5.45
N GLN A 239 -2.48 19.78 5.84
CA GLN A 239 -2.28 18.57 5.03
C GLN A 239 -3.59 17.82 4.80
N ARG A 240 -4.42 17.62 5.84
CA ARG A 240 -5.74 16.96 5.75
C ARG A 240 -6.73 17.69 4.83
N ARG A 241 -6.58 19.00 4.68
CA ARG A 241 -7.48 19.87 3.88
C ARG A 241 -6.94 20.21 2.50
N TYR A 242 -5.75 19.70 2.15
CA TYR A 242 -5.04 19.99 0.91
C TYR A 242 -4.77 21.49 0.70
N LEU A 243 -4.25 22.14 1.74
CA LEU A 243 -3.98 23.57 1.79
C LEU A 243 -2.49 23.95 1.84
N LEU A 244 -1.58 22.97 1.75
CA LEU A 244 -0.13 23.25 1.68
C LEU A 244 0.22 23.88 0.33
N ASP A 245 1.34 24.60 0.26
CA ASP A 245 1.78 25.23 -1.00
C ASP A 245 2.11 24.20 -2.09
N GLU A 246 2.57 23.01 -1.69
CA GLU A 246 2.69 21.84 -2.58
C GLU A 246 1.32 21.41 -3.14
N ASP A 247 0.27 21.39 -2.32
CA ASP A 247 -1.08 21.05 -2.78
C ASP A 247 -1.62 22.10 -3.76
N LYS A 248 -1.29 23.39 -3.55
CA LYS A 248 -1.63 24.48 -4.50
C LYS A 248 -0.91 24.30 -5.83
N ARG A 249 0.38 23.93 -5.82
CA ARG A 249 1.13 23.59 -7.04
C ARG A 249 0.44 22.45 -7.79
N ILE A 250 0.08 21.37 -7.09
CA ILE A 250 -0.59 20.21 -7.68
C ILE A 250 -1.97 20.58 -8.25
N GLN A 251 -2.72 21.48 -7.60
CA GLN A 251 -3.99 21.98 -8.12
C GLN A 251 -3.81 22.71 -9.46
N LEU A 252 -2.82 23.59 -9.56
CA LEU A 252 -2.61 24.47 -10.73
C LEU A 252 -1.86 23.82 -11.89
N GLU A 253 -0.96 22.87 -11.66
CA GLU A 253 -0.17 22.24 -12.73
C GLU A 253 -1.04 21.42 -13.71
N ASP A 254 -0.88 21.62 -15.02
CA ASP A 254 -1.61 20.88 -16.06
C ASP A 254 -1.04 19.48 -16.30
N ARG A 255 -1.10 18.65 -15.25
CA ARG A 255 -0.83 17.21 -15.31
C ARG A 255 -1.85 16.46 -14.46
N PRO A 256 -2.22 15.22 -14.81
CA PRO A 256 -3.09 14.40 -13.96
C PRO A 256 -2.56 14.29 -12.52
N GLU A 257 -3.42 14.51 -11.52
CA GLU A 257 -2.97 14.55 -10.10
C GLU A 257 -2.25 13.26 -9.69
N ARG A 258 -2.74 12.09 -10.14
CA ARG A 258 -2.11 10.78 -9.88
C ARG A 258 -0.70 10.64 -10.48
N PHE A 259 -0.37 11.36 -11.54
CA PHE A 259 0.98 11.32 -12.13
C PHE A 259 1.97 12.19 -11.36
N GLN A 260 1.49 13.25 -10.71
CA GLN A 260 2.28 14.12 -9.85
C GLN A 260 2.60 13.50 -8.49
N LEU A 261 1.73 12.61 -7.99
CA LEU A 261 1.86 11.94 -6.69
C LEU A 261 2.73 10.66 -6.71
N ARG A 262 3.28 10.27 -7.86
CA ARG A 262 4.17 9.09 -7.97
C ARG A 262 5.51 9.33 -7.28
N SER A 263 6.12 8.24 -6.81
CA SER A 263 7.46 8.26 -6.22
C SER A 263 8.55 8.51 -7.28
N VAL A 264 8.34 8.01 -8.50
CA VAL A 264 9.16 8.33 -9.68
C VAL A 264 8.32 9.12 -10.68
N PRO A 265 8.70 10.38 -11.00
CA PRO A 265 7.91 11.23 -11.88
C PRO A 265 7.83 10.66 -13.29
N VAL A 266 6.67 10.80 -13.93
CA VAL A 266 6.48 10.43 -15.33
C VAL A 266 7.27 11.41 -16.22
N THR A 267 8.26 10.89 -16.95
CA THR A 267 9.10 11.64 -17.90
C THR A 267 8.90 11.13 -19.33
N GLU A 268 8.92 12.04 -20.30
CA GLU A 268 8.87 11.74 -21.73
C GLU A 268 9.99 10.76 -22.15
N ALA A 269 9.75 9.98 -23.21
CA ALA A 269 10.61 8.88 -23.63
C ALA A 269 10.72 8.73 -25.15
N GLU A 270 11.93 8.37 -25.59
CA GLU A 270 12.22 8.04 -26.97
C GLU A 270 11.64 6.66 -27.37
N PRO A 271 11.32 6.42 -28.67
CA PRO A 271 10.73 5.16 -29.13
C PRO A 271 11.56 3.90 -28.83
N GLU A 272 12.87 4.03 -28.75
CA GLU A 272 13.79 2.92 -28.39
C GLU A 272 13.68 2.56 -26.91
N GLU A 273 13.55 3.57 -26.04
CA GLU A 273 13.35 3.39 -24.61
C GLU A 273 12.00 2.71 -24.33
N LEU A 274 10.92 3.22 -24.94
CA LEU A 274 9.58 2.63 -24.85
C LEU A 274 9.56 1.16 -25.32
N LEU A 275 10.38 0.81 -26.31
CA LEU A 275 10.50 -0.57 -26.79
C LEU A 275 11.29 -1.47 -25.82
N ALA A 276 12.35 -0.96 -25.20
CA ALA A 276 13.10 -1.67 -24.17
C ALA A 276 12.23 -1.92 -22.92
N GLU A 277 11.50 -0.90 -22.50
CA GLU A 277 10.52 -0.95 -21.42
C GLU A 277 9.40 -1.96 -21.71
N ALA A 278 8.75 -1.88 -22.89
CA ALA A 278 7.70 -2.82 -23.27
C ALA A 278 8.18 -4.28 -23.27
N LYS A 279 9.43 -4.54 -23.68
CA LYS A 279 10.05 -5.88 -23.59
C LYS A 279 10.25 -6.32 -22.15
N TRP A 280 10.71 -5.43 -21.28
CA TRP A 280 10.87 -5.72 -19.86
C TRP A 280 9.53 -6.02 -19.19
N ILE A 281 8.51 -5.16 -19.36
CA ILE A 281 7.15 -5.38 -18.83
C ILE A 281 6.57 -6.69 -19.36
N PHE A 282 6.73 -6.97 -20.66
CA PHE A 282 6.25 -8.22 -21.27
C PHE A 282 6.93 -9.48 -20.70
N LYS A 283 8.23 -9.39 -20.38
CA LYS A 283 8.97 -10.46 -19.70
C LYS A 283 8.50 -10.60 -18.24
N THR A 284 8.53 -9.52 -17.47
CA THR A 284 8.31 -9.50 -16.01
C THR A 284 6.86 -9.75 -15.60
N VAL A 285 5.86 -9.22 -16.32
CA VAL A 285 4.45 -9.33 -15.95
C VAL A 285 3.76 -10.53 -16.60
N PHE A 286 3.96 -10.71 -17.91
CA PHE A 286 3.17 -11.66 -18.70
C PHE A 286 3.85 -13.01 -18.96
N ASN A 287 5.15 -13.13 -18.67
CA ASN A 287 5.92 -14.37 -18.90
C ASN A 287 6.67 -14.91 -17.67
N CYS A 288 7.04 -14.07 -16.69
CA CYS A 288 7.66 -14.56 -15.46
C CYS A 288 6.65 -15.36 -14.63
N ARG A 289 6.98 -16.63 -14.41
CA ARG A 289 6.27 -17.49 -13.47
C ARG A 289 6.54 -17.00 -12.06
N SER A 290 5.50 -16.92 -11.24
CA SER A 290 5.64 -16.75 -9.80
C SER A 290 6.45 -17.92 -9.22
N LEU A 291 7.18 -17.67 -8.14
CA LEU A 291 7.89 -18.71 -7.41
C LEU A 291 6.87 -19.68 -6.77
N SER A 292 5.76 -19.15 -6.25
CA SER A 292 4.61 -19.87 -5.67
C SER A 292 3.49 -20.14 -6.69
N CYS A 293 2.56 -21.04 -6.35
CA CYS A 293 1.37 -21.31 -7.17
C CYS A 293 0.27 -20.27 -6.90
N GLN A 294 0.15 -19.28 -7.78
CA GLN A 294 -0.91 -18.26 -7.74
C GLN A 294 -2.00 -18.56 -8.77
N GLU A 295 -3.27 -18.58 -8.34
CA GLU A 295 -4.39 -19.11 -9.15
C GLU A 295 -4.80 -18.24 -10.37
N GLU A 296 -4.34 -16.98 -10.48
CA GLU A 296 -4.88 -16.00 -11.44
C GLU A 296 -3.85 -15.37 -12.42
N ARG A 297 -2.65 -15.94 -12.60
CA ARG A 297 -1.77 -15.45 -13.69
C ARG A 297 -2.28 -15.91 -15.07
N SER A 298 -2.85 -14.94 -15.78
CA SER A 298 -3.33 -15.04 -17.17
C SER A 298 -2.33 -15.78 -18.06
N ALA A 299 -2.85 -16.61 -18.99
CA ALA A 299 -2.02 -17.31 -19.97
C ALA A 299 -1.07 -16.35 -20.71
N SER A 300 0.16 -16.82 -20.98
CA SER A 300 1.20 -16.06 -21.69
C SER A 300 0.62 -15.41 -22.95
N LYS A 301 0.73 -14.08 -23.02
CA LYS A 301 0.13 -13.27 -24.07
C LYS A 301 0.94 -13.41 -25.36
N SER A 302 0.27 -13.24 -26.51
CA SER A 302 0.96 -13.26 -27.80
C SER A 302 1.94 -12.09 -27.92
N ASN A 303 2.98 -12.25 -28.75
CA ASN A 303 3.97 -11.18 -29.02
C ASN A 303 3.32 -9.90 -29.57
N SER A 304 2.12 -9.97 -30.17
CA SER A 304 1.34 -8.79 -30.58
C SER A 304 0.96 -7.88 -29.42
N ALA A 305 0.94 -8.37 -28.17
CA ALA A 305 0.76 -7.53 -26.99
C ALA A 305 1.96 -6.60 -26.74
N LEU A 306 3.17 -6.93 -27.21
CA LEU A 306 4.38 -6.10 -27.03
C LEU A 306 4.24 -4.72 -27.66
N GLU A 307 3.80 -4.68 -28.93
CA GLU A 307 3.60 -3.43 -29.68
C GLU A 307 2.53 -2.55 -29.02
N ARG A 308 1.51 -3.20 -28.44
CA ARG A 308 0.38 -2.58 -27.75
C ARG A 308 0.80 -2.01 -26.38
N ILE A 309 1.67 -2.69 -25.65
CA ILE A 309 2.29 -2.16 -24.42
C ILE A 309 3.11 -0.91 -24.77
N ARG A 310 3.90 -0.93 -25.85
CA ARG A 310 4.67 0.25 -26.30
C ARG A 310 3.78 1.44 -26.65
N GLU A 311 2.65 1.22 -27.34
CA GLU A 311 1.67 2.27 -27.64
C GLU A 311 1.04 2.85 -26.36
N VAL A 312 0.67 2.00 -25.39
CA VAL A 312 0.15 2.42 -24.08
C VAL A 312 1.17 3.25 -23.29
N LEU A 313 2.44 2.84 -23.26
CA LEU A 313 3.51 3.61 -22.61
C LEU A 313 3.72 4.98 -23.29
N GLY A 314 3.62 5.04 -24.63
CA GLY A 314 3.63 6.31 -25.35
C GLY A 314 2.48 7.25 -24.93
N PHE A 315 1.28 6.72 -24.72
CA PHE A 315 0.15 7.51 -24.19
C PHE A 315 0.38 7.98 -22.74
N ILE A 316 0.91 7.13 -21.86
CA ILE A 316 1.19 7.49 -20.46
C ILE A 316 2.30 8.54 -20.38
N ARG A 317 3.45 8.29 -21.02
CA ARG A 317 4.67 9.06 -20.82
C ARG A 317 4.78 10.33 -21.68
N ASN A 318 4.29 10.28 -22.92
CA ASN A 318 4.47 11.38 -23.88
C ASN A 318 3.18 12.21 -24.08
N MET A 319 2.01 11.67 -23.73
CA MET A 319 0.72 12.38 -23.83
C MET A 319 0.08 12.70 -22.48
N ASP A 320 0.67 12.27 -21.35
CA ASP A 320 0.08 12.34 -20.00
C ASP A 320 -1.36 11.77 -19.93
N TYR A 321 -1.67 10.71 -20.71
CA TYR A 321 -2.98 10.06 -20.66
C TYR A 321 -3.04 8.98 -19.57
N GLU A 322 -4.05 9.08 -18.71
CA GLU A 322 -4.32 8.09 -17.68
C GLU A 322 -4.98 6.81 -18.22
N VAL A 323 -4.86 5.74 -17.43
CA VAL A 323 -5.39 4.40 -17.74
C VAL A 323 -6.87 4.41 -18.17
N PRO A 324 -7.80 5.12 -17.51
CA PRO A 324 -9.20 5.13 -17.94
C PRO A 324 -9.39 5.83 -19.29
N PHE A 325 -8.71 6.95 -19.55
CA PHE A 325 -8.80 7.63 -20.85
C PHE A 325 -8.35 6.70 -21.98
N ILE A 326 -7.19 6.06 -21.82
CA ILE A 326 -6.66 5.06 -22.76
C ILE A 326 -7.67 3.91 -22.96
N ALA A 327 -8.21 3.36 -21.88
CA ALA A 327 -9.15 2.24 -21.91
C ALA A 327 -10.50 2.57 -22.55
N PHE A 328 -10.96 3.82 -22.48
CA PHE A 328 -12.26 4.23 -23.02
C PHE A 328 -12.19 4.84 -24.41
N TYR A 329 -11.16 5.65 -24.71
CA TYR A 329 -11.06 6.48 -25.91
C TYR A 329 -9.89 6.12 -26.83
N ARG A 330 -9.02 5.17 -26.46
CA ARG A 330 -7.98 4.59 -27.34
C ARG A 330 -8.11 3.07 -27.49
N LYS A 331 -9.35 2.57 -27.51
CA LYS A 331 -9.68 1.13 -27.49
C LYS A 331 -9.07 0.36 -28.67
N GLU A 332 -9.04 0.97 -29.84
CA GLU A 332 -8.45 0.48 -31.08
C GLU A 332 -6.93 0.23 -30.99
N HIS A 333 -6.24 0.94 -30.09
CA HIS A 333 -4.83 0.73 -29.76
C HIS A 333 -4.62 -0.37 -28.71
N VAL A 334 -5.64 -0.78 -27.96
CA VAL A 334 -5.51 -1.62 -26.76
C VAL A 334 -6.15 -3.01 -26.92
N GLN A 335 -7.35 -3.07 -27.49
CA GLN A 335 -8.12 -4.29 -27.66
C GLN A 335 -7.70 -5.08 -28.91
N PRO A 336 -7.84 -6.42 -28.93
CA PRO A 336 -8.35 -7.29 -27.86
C PRO A 336 -7.30 -7.75 -26.83
N TYR A 337 -6.04 -7.32 -26.96
CA TYR A 337 -4.89 -7.93 -26.25
C TYR A 337 -4.72 -7.50 -24.78
N LEU A 338 -5.17 -6.27 -24.45
CA LEU A 338 -5.03 -5.68 -23.12
C LEU A 338 -6.42 -5.29 -22.58
N LYS A 339 -6.65 -5.54 -21.28
CA LYS A 339 -7.84 -5.17 -20.50
C LYS A 339 -7.48 -4.06 -19.50
N MET A 340 -8.48 -3.46 -18.85
CA MET A 340 -8.28 -2.41 -17.84
C MET A 340 -7.25 -2.80 -16.76
N LYS A 341 -7.36 -4.01 -16.19
CA LYS A 341 -6.39 -4.54 -15.21
C LYS A 341 -4.96 -4.60 -15.76
N ASP A 342 -4.78 -4.90 -17.04
CA ASP A 342 -3.45 -4.96 -17.66
C ASP A 342 -2.85 -3.56 -17.83
N LEU A 343 -3.68 -2.54 -18.11
CA LEU A 343 -3.22 -1.15 -18.23
C LEU A 343 -2.73 -0.60 -16.89
N TRP A 344 -3.44 -0.88 -15.79
CA TRP A 344 -2.95 -0.57 -14.44
C TRP A 344 -1.64 -1.30 -14.11
N LYS A 345 -1.51 -2.59 -14.46
CA LYS A 345 -0.22 -3.31 -14.31
C LYS A 345 0.90 -2.67 -15.13
N ILE A 346 0.65 -2.19 -16.36
CA ILE A 346 1.64 -1.45 -17.17
C ILE A 346 2.03 -0.14 -16.48
N TYR A 347 1.07 0.65 -16.00
CA TYR A 347 1.31 1.92 -15.31
C TYR A 347 2.19 1.77 -14.05
N HIS A 348 1.95 0.73 -13.23
CA HIS A 348 2.80 0.45 -12.06
C HIS A 348 4.18 -0.09 -12.44
N CYS A 349 4.27 -0.87 -13.52
CA CYS A 349 5.55 -1.40 -13.99
C CYS A 349 6.43 -0.35 -14.67
N ASP A 350 5.84 0.72 -15.24
CA ASP A 350 6.57 1.90 -15.73
C ASP A 350 7.32 2.59 -14.58
N GLU A 351 6.70 2.75 -13.41
CA GLU A 351 7.35 3.33 -12.23
C GLU A 351 8.54 2.47 -11.75
N GLN A 352 8.32 1.15 -11.69
CA GLN A 352 9.37 0.18 -11.34
C GLN A 352 10.51 0.16 -12.36
N TRP A 353 10.21 0.20 -13.65
CA TRP A 353 11.19 0.25 -14.73
C TRP A 353 12.00 1.54 -14.69
N CYS A 354 11.36 2.70 -14.48
CA CYS A 354 12.05 3.98 -14.37
C CYS A 354 13.02 3.98 -13.17
N SER A 355 12.60 3.49 -12.00
CA SER A 355 13.47 3.32 -10.83
C SER A 355 14.64 2.37 -11.12
N PHE A 356 14.37 1.21 -11.71
CA PHE A 356 15.39 0.22 -12.08
C PHE A 356 16.41 0.79 -13.07
N ARG A 357 15.94 1.53 -14.08
CA ARG A 357 16.78 2.16 -15.11
C ARG A 357 17.66 3.26 -14.53
N GLU A 358 17.15 4.13 -13.65
CA GLU A 358 17.96 5.15 -12.97
C GLU A 358 19.08 4.48 -12.15
N LYS A 359 18.74 3.44 -11.36
CA LYS A 359 19.72 2.68 -10.57
C LYS A 359 20.78 1.98 -11.45
N LYS A 360 20.37 1.38 -12.57
CA LYS A 360 21.28 0.73 -13.53
C LYS A 360 22.21 1.73 -14.22
N GLN A 361 21.70 2.89 -14.61
CA GLN A 361 22.52 3.99 -15.15
C GLN A 361 23.50 4.54 -14.11
N LEU A 362 23.06 4.72 -12.86
CA LEU A 362 23.92 5.19 -11.79
C LEU A 362 25.06 4.22 -11.51
N LEU A 363 24.80 2.91 -11.41
CA LEU A 363 25.85 1.91 -11.20
C LEU A 363 26.84 1.84 -12.38
N ARG A 364 26.35 1.98 -13.62
CA ARG A 364 27.20 2.10 -14.81
C ARG A 364 28.11 3.32 -14.75
N GLN A 365 27.60 4.49 -14.38
CA GLN A 365 28.40 5.71 -14.21
C GLN A 365 29.46 5.55 -13.11
N GLN A 366 29.19 4.80 -12.03
CA GLN A 366 30.22 4.50 -11.03
C GLN A 366 31.34 3.62 -11.59
N LEU A 367 31.03 2.58 -12.38
CA LEU A 367 32.04 1.75 -13.06
C LEU A 367 32.87 2.57 -14.07
N GLU A 368 32.24 3.45 -14.85
CA GLU A 368 32.92 4.36 -15.79
C GLU A 368 33.91 5.27 -15.03
N ARG A 369 33.48 5.90 -13.93
CA ARG A 369 34.33 6.73 -13.06
C ARG A 369 35.47 5.96 -12.38
N MET A 370 35.24 4.70 -12.00
CA MET A 370 36.30 3.85 -11.43
C MET A 370 37.34 3.47 -12.48
N ARG A 371 36.93 3.19 -13.72
CA ARG A 371 37.84 2.95 -14.86
C ARG A 371 38.69 4.18 -15.15
N GLU A 372 38.10 5.37 -15.19
CA GLU A 372 38.84 6.63 -15.34
C GLU A 372 39.85 6.85 -14.20
N TYR A 373 39.47 6.56 -12.96
CA TYR A 373 40.38 6.69 -11.81
C TYR A 373 41.55 5.71 -11.88
N GLN A 374 41.31 4.44 -12.25
CA GLN A 374 42.37 3.45 -12.50
C GLN A 374 43.32 3.90 -13.62
N LEU A 375 42.80 4.52 -14.69
CA LEU A 375 43.61 5.07 -15.77
C LEU A 375 44.46 6.28 -15.33
N LYS A 376 43.94 7.16 -14.47
CA LYS A 376 44.72 8.27 -13.88
C LYS A 376 45.88 7.75 -13.02
N LEU A 377 45.61 6.79 -12.12
CA LEU A 377 46.66 6.18 -11.29
C LEU A 377 47.77 5.54 -12.13
N LYS A 378 47.42 4.84 -13.21
CA LYS A 378 48.38 4.27 -14.18
C LYS A 378 49.25 5.36 -14.85
N GLN A 379 48.69 6.52 -15.16
CA GLN A 379 49.41 7.64 -15.78
C GLN A 379 50.34 8.37 -14.80
N GLU A 380 49.90 8.54 -13.54
CA GLU A 380 50.65 9.30 -12.52
C GLU A 380 51.85 8.54 -11.96
N HIS A 381 51.73 7.22 -11.77
CA HIS A 381 52.79 6.43 -11.11
C HIS A 381 53.86 5.87 -12.05
N ASN A 382 53.60 5.75 -13.36
CA ASN A 382 54.56 5.30 -14.38
C ASN A 382 55.28 3.97 -14.06
N THR A 383 54.61 3.09 -13.30
CA THR A 383 55.10 1.79 -12.82
C THR A 383 54.18 0.66 -13.25
N SER A 384 54.75 -0.49 -13.59
CA SER A 384 54.04 -1.74 -13.84
C SER A 384 53.28 -2.19 -12.59
N ASP A 385 51.96 -2.40 -12.75
CA ASP A 385 51.01 -3.21 -11.95
C ASP A 385 50.94 -3.09 -10.41
N GLU A 386 52.03 -2.87 -9.67
CA GLU A 386 52.12 -2.99 -8.20
C GLU A 386 51.27 -1.98 -7.39
N VAL A 387 50.79 -0.89 -8.00
CA VAL A 387 50.01 0.16 -7.31
C VAL A 387 48.49 0.01 -7.55
N ILE A 388 48.07 -0.89 -8.45
CA ILE A 388 46.64 -1.11 -8.74
C ILE A 388 46.07 -2.07 -7.69
N CYS A 389 45.71 -1.53 -6.53
CA CYS A 389 45.05 -2.27 -5.45
C CYS A 389 43.60 -2.64 -5.83
N GLY A 390 43.44 -3.63 -6.72
CA GLY A 390 42.14 -4.16 -7.13
C GLY A 390 42.16 -4.73 -8.55
N ARG A 391 41.06 -5.40 -8.92
CA ARG A 391 40.82 -5.89 -10.28
C ARG A 391 40.67 -4.70 -11.24
N GLU A 392 41.11 -4.83 -12.48
CA GLU A 392 40.85 -3.81 -13.51
C GLU A 392 39.39 -3.85 -13.99
N VAL A 393 38.78 -2.69 -14.24
CA VAL A 393 37.46 -2.60 -14.90
C VAL A 393 37.63 -2.89 -16.39
N ARG A 394 36.94 -3.93 -16.90
CA ARG A 394 37.06 -4.41 -18.29
C ARG A 394 35.80 -4.09 -19.10
N ASP A 395 35.92 -4.05 -20.42
CA ASP A 395 34.77 -3.77 -21.31
C ASP A 395 33.62 -4.78 -21.11
N GLY A 396 33.94 -6.07 -20.93
CA GLY A 396 32.95 -7.11 -20.64
C GLY A 396 32.17 -6.93 -19.32
N ASP A 397 32.66 -6.13 -18.37
CA ASP A 397 31.90 -5.83 -17.15
C ASP A 397 30.70 -4.92 -17.47
N PHE A 398 30.86 -4.01 -18.44
CA PHE A 398 29.75 -3.17 -18.92
C PHE A 398 28.74 -3.97 -19.73
N ASP A 399 29.16 -4.98 -20.49
CA ASP A 399 28.26 -5.86 -21.23
C ASP A 399 27.40 -6.71 -20.28
N VAL A 400 28.01 -7.31 -19.24
CA VAL A 400 27.28 -8.14 -18.27
C VAL A 400 26.46 -7.30 -17.26
N LEU A 401 26.86 -6.07 -16.93
CA LEU A 401 25.94 -5.13 -16.27
C LEU A 401 24.78 -4.73 -17.20
N SER A 402 25.04 -4.57 -18.50
CA SER A 402 24.00 -4.21 -19.47
C SER A 402 22.99 -5.33 -19.68
N SER A 403 23.34 -6.60 -19.46
CA SER A 403 22.43 -7.76 -19.54
C SER A 403 21.63 -8.04 -18.26
N ALA A 404 21.86 -7.32 -17.15
CA ALA A 404 21.05 -7.44 -15.94
C ALA A 404 19.62 -6.91 -16.17
N ASP A 405 18.62 -7.76 -15.96
CA ASP A 405 17.19 -7.46 -16.21
C ASP A 405 16.38 -7.33 -14.91
N THR A 406 16.94 -7.76 -13.77
CA THR A 406 16.26 -7.80 -12.48
C THR A 406 16.97 -6.96 -11.42
N VAL A 407 16.22 -6.52 -10.41
CA VAL A 407 16.78 -5.80 -9.25
C VAL A 407 17.78 -6.68 -8.48
N ASP A 408 17.53 -7.99 -8.40
CA ASP A 408 18.43 -8.95 -7.75
C ASP A 408 19.80 -9.01 -8.46
N GLU A 409 19.83 -9.09 -9.80
CA GLU A 409 21.08 -9.04 -10.58
C GLU A 409 21.81 -7.70 -10.45
N LEU A 410 21.08 -6.58 -10.31
CA LEU A 410 21.70 -5.27 -10.07
C LEU A 410 22.33 -5.19 -8.67
N ASN A 411 21.72 -5.83 -7.67
CA ASN A 411 22.26 -5.94 -6.32
C ASN A 411 23.51 -6.84 -6.29
N ASP A 412 23.57 -7.89 -7.12
CA ASP A 412 24.78 -8.70 -7.30
C ASP A 412 25.93 -7.85 -7.85
N TRP A 413 25.65 -7.00 -8.83
CA TRP A 413 26.63 -6.06 -9.37
C TRP A 413 27.09 -5.01 -8.34
N TYR A 414 26.22 -4.55 -7.46
CA TYR A 414 26.60 -3.71 -6.32
C TYR A 414 27.52 -4.46 -5.34
N ALA A 415 27.19 -5.71 -4.99
CA ALA A 415 28.01 -6.53 -4.09
C ALA A 415 29.39 -6.86 -4.68
N PHE A 416 29.45 -7.14 -5.99
CA PHE A 416 30.67 -7.30 -6.76
C PHE A 416 31.51 -6.03 -6.78
N PHE A 417 30.88 -4.88 -7.07
CA PHE A 417 31.55 -3.58 -7.08
C PHE A 417 32.15 -3.24 -5.71
N SER A 418 31.37 -3.43 -4.64
CA SER A 418 31.80 -3.22 -3.26
C SER A 418 32.99 -4.10 -2.89
N LEU A 419 33.00 -5.38 -3.29
CA LEU A 419 34.12 -6.29 -2.99
C LEU A 419 35.42 -5.86 -3.68
N HIS A 420 35.38 -5.45 -4.94
CA HIS A 420 36.58 -5.22 -5.75
C HIS A 420 37.09 -3.76 -5.73
N TYR A 421 36.22 -2.77 -5.50
CA TYR A 421 36.56 -1.36 -5.72
C TYR A 421 36.43 -0.45 -4.48
N SER A 422 35.86 -0.94 -3.37
CA SER A 422 35.66 -0.15 -2.14
C SER A 422 36.94 0.51 -1.60
N ARG A 423 38.09 -0.20 -1.62
CA ARG A 423 39.40 0.34 -1.23
C ARG A 423 39.82 1.54 -2.09
N LEU A 424 39.75 1.40 -3.42
CA LEU A 424 40.10 2.47 -4.37
C LEU A 424 39.15 3.67 -4.23
N TYR A 425 37.87 3.42 -3.96
CA TYR A 425 36.87 4.45 -3.68
C TYR A 425 37.21 5.25 -2.42
N ARG A 426 37.55 4.58 -1.31
CA ARG A 426 37.92 5.22 -0.04
C ARG A 426 39.18 6.08 -0.12
N THR A 427 40.16 5.70 -0.94
CA THR A 427 41.38 6.51 -1.12
C THR A 427 41.12 7.88 -1.79
N ARG A 428 39.94 8.12 -2.35
CA ARG A 428 39.57 9.35 -3.08
C ARG A 428 38.84 10.37 -2.19
N THR A 429 39.50 10.85 -1.13
CA THR A 429 38.82 11.56 -0.03
C THR A 429 38.39 13.02 -0.28
N ASN A 430 38.85 13.73 -1.33
CA ASN A 430 38.62 15.19 -1.44
C ASN A 430 37.76 15.69 -2.62
N GLU A 431 37.47 14.88 -3.65
CA GLU A 431 36.65 15.34 -4.80
C GLU A 431 35.17 14.92 -4.73
N MET A 432 34.79 13.99 -3.85
CA MET A 432 33.48 13.32 -3.87
C MET A 432 32.53 13.64 -2.71
N ILE A 433 32.93 14.55 -1.81
CA ILE A 433 32.07 15.10 -0.74
C ILE A 433 30.76 15.70 -1.32
N ASP A 434 30.79 16.17 -2.57
CA ASP A 434 29.61 16.71 -3.24
C ASP A 434 28.60 15.64 -3.71
N LEU A 435 28.97 14.35 -3.81
CA LEU A 435 28.01 13.27 -4.09
C LEU A 435 27.29 12.80 -2.83
N GLU A 436 27.98 12.68 -1.69
CA GLU A 436 27.32 12.39 -0.40
C GLU A 436 26.31 13.49 -0.02
N ARG A 437 26.63 14.76 -0.35
CA ARG A 437 25.70 15.89 -0.23
C ARG A 437 24.41 15.75 -1.06
N THR A 438 24.39 14.96 -2.13
CA THR A 438 23.16 14.71 -2.91
C THR A 438 22.25 13.65 -2.28
N GLY A 439 22.73 12.89 -1.28
CA GLY A 439 21.95 11.88 -0.56
C GLY A 439 21.50 10.66 -1.38
N LYS A 440 21.84 10.58 -2.68
CA LYS A 440 21.36 9.54 -3.61
C LYS A 440 22.09 8.19 -3.53
N PHE A 441 23.26 8.13 -2.89
CA PHE A 441 24.06 6.91 -2.79
C PHE A 441 25.07 7.02 -1.65
N LYS A 442 25.11 6.01 -0.78
CA LYS A 442 26.06 5.83 0.34
C LYS A 442 26.80 4.50 0.16
N MET A 443 28.05 4.41 0.60
CA MET A 443 28.78 3.12 0.64
C MET A 443 29.29 2.83 2.05
N ALA A 444 29.60 1.56 2.33
CA ALA A 444 30.10 1.14 3.64
C ALA A 444 31.38 1.89 4.02
N THR A 445 31.29 2.60 5.14
CA THR A 445 32.39 3.37 5.73
C THR A 445 33.38 2.48 6.49
N GLY A 446 32.92 1.38 7.09
CA GLY A 446 33.75 0.43 7.85
C GLY A 446 34.75 -0.39 7.02
N GLN A 447 35.94 -0.65 7.56
CA GLN A 447 36.91 -1.58 6.96
C GLN A 447 36.42 -3.02 7.11
N SER A 448 35.66 -3.52 6.14
CA SER A 448 35.21 -4.91 6.12
C SER A 448 36.37 -5.90 6.24
N GLN A 449 36.12 -7.03 6.91
CA GLN A 449 37.11 -8.09 7.16
C GLN A 449 37.88 -8.51 5.89
N TYR A 450 37.20 -8.56 4.74
CA TYR A 450 37.82 -8.84 3.44
C TYR A 450 38.86 -7.78 3.02
N THR A 451 38.59 -6.49 3.26
CA THR A 451 39.59 -5.43 3.00
C THR A 451 40.78 -5.51 3.94
N GLN A 452 40.58 -5.89 5.21
CA GLN A 452 41.67 -6.12 6.16
C GLN A 452 42.56 -7.29 5.75
N LEU A 453 41.99 -8.44 5.36
CA LEU A 453 42.76 -9.60 4.88
C LEU A 453 43.51 -9.31 3.56
N LEU A 454 42.97 -8.45 2.70
CA LEU A 454 43.70 -7.94 1.52
C LEU A 454 44.88 -7.03 1.90
N GLU A 455 44.75 -6.20 2.94
CA GLU A 455 45.85 -5.34 3.43
C GLU A 455 47.00 -6.17 4.04
N ILE A 456 46.69 -7.35 4.61
CA ILE A 456 47.68 -8.32 5.13
C ILE A 456 48.41 -9.08 4.00
N GLY A 457 47.93 -9.00 2.75
CA GLY A 457 48.50 -9.72 1.61
C GLY A 457 47.96 -11.15 1.42
N LEU A 458 46.91 -11.54 2.16
CA LEU A 458 46.32 -12.88 2.06
C LEU A 458 45.62 -13.15 0.71
N GLY A 459 45.42 -12.10 -0.11
CA GLY A 459 44.95 -12.21 -1.49
C GLY A 459 45.82 -13.12 -2.36
N ASP A 460 47.15 -13.03 -2.20
CA ASP A 460 48.11 -13.87 -2.93
C ASP A 460 47.97 -15.35 -2.58
N LEU A 461 47.57 -15.67 -1.34
CA LEU A 461 47.30 -17.05 -0.92
C LEU A 461 45.96 -17.54 -1.47
N ALA A 462 44.95 -16.68 -1.53
CA ALA A 462 43.66 -17.00 -2.15
C ALA A 462 43.79 -17.28 -3.66
N ASP A 463 44.68 -16.58 -4.38
CA ASP A 463 44.92 -16.85 -5.81
C ASP A 463 45.60 -18.21 -6.07
N LYS A 464 46.39 -18.71 -5.11
CA LYS A 464 47.05 -20.04 -5.19
C LYS A 464 46.08 -21.23 -5.12
N PHE A 465 44.80 -21.03 -4.78
CA PHE A 465 43.78 -22.08 -4.87
C PHE A 465 43.56 -22.57 -6.31
N GLY A 466 43.88 -21.76 -7.31
CA GLY A 466 44.16 -22.24 -8.67
C GLY A 466 43.14 -21.89 -9.76
N LEU A 467 42.00 -21.29 -9.42
CA LEU A 467 41.04 -20.69 -10.35
C LEU A 467 40.62 -19.31 -9.86
N THR A 468 40.40 -18.38 -10.79
CA THR A 468 39.69 -17.13 -10.50
C THR A 468 38.19 -17.36 -10.40
N ALA A 469 37.46 -16.46 -9.73
CA ALA A 469 36.00 -16.51 -9.63
C ALA A 469 35.30 -16.49 -11.00
N GLU A 470 35.94 -15.95 -12.02
CA GLU A 470 35.44 -15.87 -13.39
C GLU A 470 35.66 -17.17 -14.16
N GLN A 471 36.84 -17.78 -14.02
CA GLN A 471 37.12 -19.10 -14.59
C GLN A 471 36.20 -20.17 -14.00
N PHE A 472 35.91 -20.06 -12.70
CA PHE A 472 34.91 -20.89 -12.03
C PHE A 472 33.48 -20.61 -12.53
N ALA A 473 33.12 -19.34 -12.75
CA ALA A 473 31.83 -18.98 -13.34
C ALA A 473 31.64 -19.55 -14.76
N GLU A 474 32.68 -19.51 -15.60
CA GLU A 474 32.66 -20.15 -16.94
C GLU A 474 32.51 -21.67 -16.86
N ASN A 475 33.20 -22.33 -15.90
CA ASN A 475 33.04 -23.77 -15.67
C ASN A 475 31.60 -24.10 -15.24
N LEU A 476 30.99 -23.27 -14.40
CA LEU A 476 29.63 -23.43 -13.89
C LEU A 476 28.56 -23.15 -14.95
N GLU A 477 28.75 -22.15 -15.82
CA GLU A 477 27.84 -21.84 -16.93
C GLU A 477 27.80 -22.96 -17.98
N VAL A 478 28.97 -23.55 -18.26
CA VAL A 478 29.14 -24.60 -19.26
C VAL A 478 28.82 -26.00 -18.71
N GLY A 479 28.87 -26.19 -17.39
CA GLY A 479 28.56 -27.45 -16.72
C GLY A 479 29.65 -28.53 -16.81
N TYR A 480 30.86 -28.16 -17.25
CA TYR A 480 32.06 -29.00 -17.20
C TYR A 480 33.32 -28.13 -17.03
N CYS A 481 34.43 -28.75 -16.64
CA CYS A 481 35.71 -28.07 -16.48
C CYS A 481 36.26 -27.58 -17.84
N ARG A 482 36.04 -26.29 -18.14
CA ARG A 482 36.58 -25.59 -19.32
C ARG A 482 37.96 -24.98 -19.03
N ASN A 483 38.11 -24.45 -17.81
CA ASN A 483 39.34 -23.89 -17.27
C ASN A 483 39.87 -24.85 -16.18
N GLU A 484 41.02 -25.47 -16.43
CA GLU A 484 41.66 -26.37 -15.45
C GLU A 484 42.24 -25.61 -14.26
N VAL A 485 42.17 -26.24 -13.09
CA VAL A 485 42.80 -25.72 -11.86
C VAL A 485 44.32 -25.71 -12.00
N THR A 486 44.94 -24.55 -11.73
CA THR A 486 46.40 -24.44 -11.59
C THR A 486 46.84 -24.86 -10.18
N GLN A 487 47.93 -25.62 -10.07
CA GLN A 487 48.34 -26.23 -8.80
C GLN A 487 49.83 -26.06 -8.55
N LEU A 488 50.19 -25.83 -7.28
CA LEU A 488 51.57 -25.70 -6.82
C LEU A 488 52.10 -27.04 -6.30
N SER A 489 53.43 -27.18 -6.30
CA SER A 489 54.13 -28.39 -5.82
C SER A 489 54.35 -28.44 -4.30
N GLN A 490 54.01 -27.37 -3.57
CA GLN A 490 54.13 -27.26 -2.11
C GLN A 490 52.78 -27.51 -1.44
N SER A 491 52.79 -28.05 -0.22
CA SER A 491 51.58 -28.24 0.57
C SER A 491 50.93 -26.89 0.93
N PRO A 492 49.59 -26.82 1.13
CA PRO A 492 48.94 -25.60 1.59
C PRO A 492 49.50 -25.08 2.91
N HIS A 493 49.88 -26.00 3.81
CA HIS A 493 50.44 -25.72 5.13
C HIS A 493 51.79 -24.99 5.04
N GLU A 494 52.74 -25.50 4.23
CA GLU A 494 54.05 -24.87 3.99
C GLU A 494 53.95 -23.44 3.42
N ILE A 495 52.92 -23.18 2.61
CA ILE A 495 52.70 -21.84 2.05
C ILE A 495 52.04 -20.93 3.08
N ALA A 496 51.08 -21.43 3.86
CA ALA A 496 50.38 -20.65 4.88
C ALA A 496 51.30 -20.19 6.03
N GLU A 497 52.37 -20.92 6.37
CA GLU A 497 53.41 -20.47 7.32
C GLU A 497 54.02 -19.10 6.94
N GLN A 498 54.06 -18.76 5.65
CA GLN A 498 54.64 -17.51 5.14
C GLN A 498 53.73 -16.28 5.40
N TYR A 499 52.47 -16.50 5.76
CA TYR A 499 51.45 -15.46 5.96
C TYR A 499 50.96 -15.37 7.41
N ILE A 500 51.70 -15.94 8.38
CA ILE A 500 51.42 -15.80 9.81
C ILE A 500 51.69 -14.35 10.24
N VAL A 501 50.64 -13.62 10.61
CA VAL A 501 50.70 -12.21 11.00
C VAL A 501 49.99 -12.00 12.35
N GLY A 502 50.74 -12.28 13.41
CA GLY A 502 50.50 -11.81 14.79
C GLY A 502 49.04 -11.86 15.25
N PHE A 503 48.48 -10.68 15.54
CA PHE A 503 47.19 -10.53 16.24
C PHE A 503 45.97 -10.95 15.41
N LEU A 504 46.03 -10.87 14.08
CA LEU A 504 44.88 -11.20 13.21
C LEU A 504 44.94 -12.62 12.64
N LEU A 505 46.15 -13.16 12.43
CA LEU A 505 46.38 -14.50 11.90
C LEU A 505 47.49 -15.20 12.72
N PRO A 506 47.18 -15.71 13.93
CA PRO A 506 48.19 -16.26 14.84
C PRO A 506 48.69 -17.67 14.44
N ASN A 507 47.82 -18.50 13.86
CA ASN A 507 48.09 -19.91 13.55
C ASN A 507 47.92 -20.19 12.05
N VAL A 508 48.57 -21.26 11.55
CA VAL A 508 48.42 -21.76 10.17
C VAL A 508 46.95 -22.02 9.82
N ASP A 509 46.18 -22.62 10.75
CA ASP A 509 44.75 -22.87 10.54
C ASP A 509 43.92 -21.58 10.42
N SER A 510 44.30 -20.51 11.13
CA SER A 510 43.68 -19.20 11.00
C SER A 510 43.96 -18.58 9.63
N VAL A 511 45.19 -18.71 9.13
CA VAL A 511 45.60 -18.29 7.77
C VAL A 511 44.81 -19.04 6.71
N LEU A 512 44.71 -20.38 6.82
CA LEU A 512 43.96 -21.22 5.89
C LEU A 512 42.45 -20.95 5.96
N LYS A 513 41.88 -20.75 7.15
CA LYS A 513 40.47 -20.35 7.34
C LYS A 513 40.18 -18.99 6.68
N GLY A 514 41.07 -18.01 6.86
CA GLY A 514 40.97 -16.70 6.22
C GLY A 514 41.05 -16.77 4.70
N ALA A 515 42.02 -17.53 4.15
CA ALA A 515 42.18 -17.70 2.71
C ALA A 515 41.00 -18.45 2.07
N LYS A 516 40.51 -19.52 2.72
CA LYS A 516 39.30 -20.25 2.34
C LYS A 516 38.08 -19.32 2.27
N TRP A 517 37.88 -18.50 3.32
CA TRP A 517 36.80 -17.53 3.37
C TRP A 517 36.93 -16.44 2.29
N MET A 518 38.14 -15.96 1.99
CA MET A 518 38.37 -15.02 0.88
C MET A 518 38.00 -15.62 -0.48
N VAL A 519 38.32 -16.89 -0.74
CA VAL A 519 37.90 -17.59 -1.97
C VAL A 519 36.38 -17.74 -2.03
N ALA A 520 35.76 -18.17 -0.92
CA ALA A 520 34.31 -18.26 -0.80
C ALA A 520 33.61 -16.91 -1.05
N MET A 521 34.14 -15.81 -0.54
CA MET A 521 33.61 -14.45 -0.77
C MET A 521 33.78 -13.98 -2.22
N ARG A 522 34.93 -14.29 -2.86
CA ARG A 522 35.18 -13.98 -4.28
C ARG A 522 34.21 -14.74 -5.20
N PHE A 523 33.94 -16.00 -4.92
CA PHE A 523 32.95 -16.80 -5.67
C PHE A 523 31.53 -16.32 -5.37
N GLY A 524 31.19 -16.17 -4.08
CA GLY A 524 29.84 -15.83 -3.60
C GLY A 524 29.36 -14.41 -3.92
N ARG A 525 30.26 -13.49 -4.29
CA ARG A 525 29.91 -12.15 -4.82
C ARG A 525 30.10 -12.01 -6.34
N ASN A 526 30.43 -13.08 -7.06
CA ASN A 526 30.44 -13.05 -8.53
C ASN A 526 28.99 -13.08 -9.09
N PRO A 527 28.58 -12.13 -9.96
CA PRO A 527 27.20 -12.08 -10.46
C PRO A 527 26.76 -13.30 -11.27
N ILE A 528 27.66 -13.93 -12.03
CA ILE A 528 27.35 -15.10 -12.87
C ILE A 528 27.16 -16.35 -11.98
N VAL A 529 28.07 -16.57 -11.03
CA VAL A 529 27.94 -17.64 -10.03
C VAL A 529 26.63 -17.49 -9.25
N ARG A 530 26.36 -16.27 -8.75
CA ARG A 530 25.11 -15.96 -8.04
C ARG A 530 23.88 -16.27 -8.87
N LYS A 531 23.84 -15.85 -10.14
CA LYS A 531 22.72 -16.10 -11.06
C LYS A 531 22.42 -17.60 -11.21
N ILE A 532 23.44 -18.42 -11.49
CA ILE A 532 23.25 -19.86 -11.73
C ILE A 532 22.82 -20.57 -10.43
N VAL A 533 23.48 -20.30 -9.30
CA VAL A 533 23.14 -20.95 -8.02
C VAL A 533 21.77 -20.49 -7.52
N ARG A 534 21.39 -19.21 -7.72
CA ARG A 534 20.05 -18.68 -7.41
C ARG A 534 18.95 -19.42 -8.16
N GLU A 535 19.14 -19.70 -9.45
CA GLU A 535 18.17 -20.46 -10.25
C GLU A 535 18.01 -21.90 -9.73
N GLN A 536 19.09 -22.58 -9.37
CA GLN A 536 19.04 -23.90 -8.74
C GLN A 536 18.36 -23.87 -7.37
N TYR A 537 18.70 -22.88 -6.54
CA TYR A 537 18.10 -22.68 -5.22
C TYR A 537 16.59 -22.47 -5.33
N ARG A 538 16.13 -21.54 -6.18
CA ARG A 538 14.69 -21.26 -6.41
C ARG A 538 13.91 -22.49 -6.89
N GLN A 539 14.54 -23.43 -7.60
CA GLN A 539 13.89 -24.67 -8.04
C GLN A 539 13.78 -25.76 -6.97
N ARG A 540 14.78 -25.84 -6.07
CA ARG A 540 14.96 -26.94 -5.09
C ARG A 540 14.59 -26.57 -3.65
N VAL A 541 14.44 -25.28 -3.35
CA VAL A 541 14.18 -24.81 -1.98
C VAL A 541 12.84 -25.34 -1.43
N THR A 542 12.92 -25.86 -0.22
CA THR A 542 11.81 -26.40 0.56
C THR A 542 11.63 -25.61 1.84
N VAL A 543 10.39 -25.52 2.33
CA VAL A 543 10.04 -24.94 3.63
C VAL A 543 9.55 -26.03 4.58
N SER A 544 10.08 -26.00 5.80
CA SER A 544 9.64 -26.81 6.93
C SER A 544 9.16 -25.91 8.07
N VAL A 545 8.19 -26.39 8.83
CA VAL A 545 7.53 -25.66 9.93
C VAL A 545 7.51 -26.55 11.17
N ARG A 546 7.94 -26.00 12.31
CA ARG A 546 7.84 -26.67 13.62
C ARG A 546 7.09 -25.77 14.60
N ALA A 547 6.04 -26.29 15.22
CA ALA A 547 5.33 -25.58 16.29
C ALA A 547 6.22 -25.39 17.53
N THR A 548 6.30 -24.14 18.02
CA THR A 548 6.97 -23.77 19.28
C THR A 548 6.21 -24.34 20.48
N MET A 549 6.78 -24.23 21.68
CA MET A 549 6.06 -24.59 22.91
C MET A 549 4.73 -23.85 23.06
N HIS A 550 4.66 -22.58 22.62
CA HIS A 550 3.45 -21.77 22.65
C HIS A 550 2.43 -22.23 21.59
N GLY A 551 2.84 -22.34 20.33
CA GLY A 551 1.95 -22.77 19.24
C GLY A 551 1.49 -24.23 19.35
N ARG A 552 2.21 -25.09 20.07
CA ARG A 552 1.72 -26.45 20.39
C ARG A 552 0.40 -26.42 21.14
N SER A 553 0.22 -25.46 22.07
CA SER A 553 -0.98 -25.30 22.88
C SER A 553 -2.08 -24.46 22.22
N LEU A 554 -1.73 -23.44 21.42
CA LEU A 554 -2.71 -22.53 20.80
C LEU A 554 -3.23 -23.02 19.44
N ILE A 555 -2.43 -23.75 18.67
CA ILE A 555 -2.87 -24.30 17.39
C ILE A 555 -3.62 -25.62 17.65
N ASP A 556 -4.88 -25.51 18.05
CA ASP A 556 -5.82 -26.63 18.16
C ASP A 556 -6.42 -27.03 16.80
N GLU A 557 -7.38 -27.96 16.80
CA GLU A 557 -8.06 -28.43 15.57
C GLU A 557 -8.92 -27.35 14.88
N ALA A 558 -9.30 -26.29 15.58
CA ALA A 558 -10.09 -25.18 15.04
C ALA A 558 -9.21 -24.06 14.46
N HIS A 559 -7.92 -24.00 14.83
CA HIS A 559 -7.00 -22.96 14.38
C HIS A 559 -6.72 -23.06 12.86
N PRO A 560 -6.77 -21.96 12.07
CA PRO A 560 -6.52 -21.96 10.61
C PRO A 560 -5.15 -22.50 10.13
N LEU A 561 -4.24 -22.81 11.06
CA LEU A 561 -2.89 -23.31 10.82
C LEU A 561 -2.69 -24.76 11.24
N TYR A 562 -3.73 -25.43 11.75
CA TYR A 562 -3.64 -26.81 12.23
C TYR A 562 -3.05 -27.76 11.18
N THR A 563 -3.47 -27.61 9.92
CA THR A 563 -2.99 -28.36 8.76
C THR A 563 -1.51 -28.13 8.44
N CYS A 564 -0.95 -26.98 8.82
CA CYS A 564 0.45 -26.60 8.55
C CYS A 564 1.37 -26.71 9.78
N LYS A 565 0.84 -27.10 10.95
CA LYS A 565 1.53 -27.12 12.26
C LYS A 565 2.85 -27.91 12.28
N TYR A 566 2.94 -28.94 11.43
CA TYR A 566 4.10 -29.84 11.30
C TYR A 566 4.49 -30.06 9.82
N LEU A 567 4.47 -29.00 9.02
CA LEU A 567 4.87 -29.06 7.63
C LEU A 567 6.35 -29.47 7.51
N LYS A 568 6.68 -30.44 6.65
CA LYS A 568 8.06 -30.85 6.37
C LYS A 568 8.34 -30.82 4.87
N ASN A 569 9.50 -30.31 4.50
CA ASN A 569 10.08 -30.35 3.16
C ASN A 569 9.09 -29.96 2.03
N LYS A 570 8.13 -29.06 2.28
CA LYS A 570 7.19 -28.61 1.22
C LYS A 570 7.97 -27.77 0.22
N PRO A 571 8.06 -28.16 -1.07
CA PRO A 571 8.67 -27.31 -2.08
C PRO A 571 7.99 -25.95 -2.10
N VAL A 572 8.76 -24.87 -2.06
CA VAL A 572 8.24 -23.50 -1.99
C VAL A 572 7.25 -23.21 -3.12
N ARG A 573 7.50 -23.77 -4.31
CA ARG A 573 6.59 -23.73 -5.47
C ARG A 573 5.19 -24.30 -5.27
N LEU A 574 4.96 -25.07 -4.21
CA LEU A 574 3.64 -25.62 -3.87
C LEU A 574 2.91 -24.80 -2.79
N LEU A 575 3.51 -23.71 -2.29
CA LEU A 575 2.77 -22.71 -1.53
C LEU A 575 1.75 -22.03 -2.44
N LYS A 576 0.56 -21.76 -1.89
CA LYS A 576 -0.57 -21.20 -2.64
C LYS A 576 -1.11 -19.93 -2.01
N ASN A 577 -1.55 -18.99 -2.85
CA ASN A 577 -2.34 -17.82 -2.45
C ASN A 577 -1.73 -17.11 -1.22
N ASP A 578 -2.44 -17.06 -0.10
CA ASP A 578 -2.05 -16.39 1.15
C ASP A 578 -1.38 -17.33 2.19
N GLU A 579 -1.12 -18.60 1.86
CA GLU A 579 -0.54 -19.59 2.82
C GLU A 579 0.75 -19.08 3.46
N TYR A 580 1.61 -18.42 2.68
CA TYR A 580 2.88 -17.89 3.19
C TYR A 580 2.70 -16.73 4.17
N LEU A 581 1.74 -15.83 3.94
CA LEU A 581 1.43 -14.74 4.86
C LEU A 581 0.92 -15.28 6.20
N ARG A 582 0.00 -16.25 6.17
CA ARG A 582 -0.50 -16.92 7.39
C ARG A 582 0.60 -17.64 8.17
N LEU A 583 1.59 -18.22 7.50
CA LEU A 583 2.78 -18.78 8.16
C LEU A 583 3.69 -17.70 8.74
N LYS A 584 3.95 -16.62 7.99
CA LYS A 584 4.77 -15.49 8.44
C LYS A 584 4.18 -14.82 9.69
N GLU A 585 2.87 -14.54 9.71
CA GLU A 585 2.18 -13.99 10.88
C GLU A 585 2.29 -14.93 12.10
N ALA A 586 2.22 -16.24 11.89
CA ALA A 586 2.36 -17.22 12.97
C ALA A 586 3.79 -17.30 13.52
N GLU A 587 4.80 -17.04 12.70
CA GLU A 587 6.20 -16.93 13.12
C GLU A 587 6.44 -15.60 13.87
N GLU A 588 5.89 -14.48 13.38
CA GLU A 588 5.94 -13.18 14.10
C GLU A 588 5.22 -13.23 15.46
N ASN A 589 4.18 -14.06 15.60
CA ASN A 589 3.48 -14.34 16.85
C ASN A 589 4.11 -15.49 17.67
N TYR A 590 5.32 -15.96 17.31
CA TYR A 590 6.07 -17.01 17.99
C TYR A 590 5.32 -18.36 18.16
N LEU A 591 4.34 -18.65 17.31
CA LEU A 591 3.59 -19.92 17.31
C LEU A 591 4.36 -21.03 16.57
N ILE A 592 5.11 -20.66 15.53
CA ILE A 592 5.90 -21.59 14.72
C ILE A 592 7.31 -21.05 14.47
N LYS A 593 8.25 -21.93 14.14
CA LYS A 593 9.54 -21.61 13.53
C LYS A 593 9.55 -22.18 12.11
N MET A 594 9.83 -21.33 11.12
CA MET A 594 9.99 -21.69 9.71
C MET A 594 11.48 -21.86 9.41
N THR A 595 11.82 -22.90 8.65
CA THR A 595 13.19 -23.16 8.20
C THR A 595 13.17 -23.46 6.70
N PHE A 596 13.98 -22.74 5.93
CA PHE A 596 14.19 -23.03 4.52
C PHE A 596 15.41 -23.95 4.36
N SER A 597 15.36 -24.86 3.40
CA SER A 597 16.47 -25.78 3.12
C SER A 597 16.51 -26.16 1.64
N MET A 598 17.72 -26.16 1.07
CA MET A 598 17.97 -26.74 -0.26
C MET A 598 17.95 -28.27 -0.17
N ASP A 599 17.35 -28.93 -1.18
CA ASP A 599 17.24 -30.40 -1.36
C ASP A 599 16.52 -31.20 -0.23
N GLY A 600 16.20 -30.58 0.91
CA GLY A 600 15.42 -31.17 2.00
C GLY A 600 16.23 -32.11 2.92
N SER A 601 15.82 -32.22 4.18
CA SER A 601 16.65 -32.86 5.23
C SER A 601 16.87 -34.38 5.09
N GLU A 602 16.17 -35.05 4.17
CA GLU A 602 16.11 -36.52 4.09
C GLU A 602 17.06 -37.12 3.04
N SER A 603 17.59 -36.31 2.10
CA SER A 603 18.34 -36.78 0.93
C SER A 603 19.83 -36.40 0.94
N LYS A 604 20.58 -36.78 1.99
CA LYS A 604 22.04 -36.51 2.11
C LYS A 604 22.90 -36.96 0.91
N ARG A 605 22.40 -37.88 0.07
CA ARG A 605 23.11 -38.37 -1.14
C ARG A 605 22.89 -37.51 -2.40
N SER A 606 21.89 -36.62 -2.42
CA SER A 606 21.44 -35.89 -3.62
C SER A 606 21.42 -34.37 -3.42
N THR A 607 22.37 -33.84 -2.65
CA THR A 607 22.53 -32.39 -2.48
C THR A 607 23.22 -31.77 -3.69
N TYR A 608 22.87 -30.53 -4.02
CA TYR A 608 23.52 -29.77 -5.08
C TYR A 608 25.04 -29.61 -4.89
N TYR A 609 25.51 -29.53 -3.64
CA TYR A 609 26.95 -29.60 -3.33
C TYR A 609 27.60 -30.89 -3.85
N ASN A 610 26.97 -32.05 -3.65
CA ASN A 610 27.49 -33.32 -4.16
C ASN A 610 27.46 -33.38 -5.71
N GLU A 611 26.48 -32.74 -6.35
CA GLU A 611 26.44 -32.60 -7.81
C GLU A 611 27.62 -31.76 -8.34
N LEU A 612 27.94 -30.64 -7.68
CA LEU A 612 29.10 -29.81 -8.02
C LEU A 612 30.43 -30.54 -7.81
N LEU A 613 30.56 -31.34 -6.74
CA LEU A 613 31.73 -32.19 -6.51
C LEU A 613 31.87 -33.26 -7.62
N GLN A 614 30.78 -33.91 -8.03
CA GLN A 614 30.77 -34.88 -9.12
C GLN A 614 31.14 -34.26 -10.48
N GLN A 615 30.81 -33.00 -10.70
CA GLN A 615 31.19 -32.25 -11.91
C GLN A 615 32.65 -31.77 -11.91
N GLN A 616 33.35 -31.88 -10.77
CA GLN A 616 34.79 -31.56 -10.62
C GLN A 616 35.19 -30.14 -11.10
N LEU A 617 34.25 -29.18 -11.03
CA LEU A 617 34.43 -27.82 -11.60
C LEU A 617 35.55 -26.98 -10.94
N PHE A 618 35.97 -27.38 -9.73
CA PHE A 618 37.06 -26.77 -8.95
C PHE A 618 37.95 -27.84 -8.31
N HIS A 619 38.27 -28.89 -9.07
CA HIS A 619 39.07 -30.04 -8.63
C HIS A 619 40.22 -30.29 -9.60
N LYS A 620 41.38 -30.75 -9.10
CA LYS A 620 42.48 -31.25 -9.95
C LYS A 620 42.55 -32.77 -9.88
N ASP A 621 42.41 -33.44 -11.03
CA ASP A 621 42.49 -34.90 -11.17
C ASP A 621 43.95 -35.40 -11.12
N GLU A 622 44.59 -35.26 -9.95
CA GLU A 622 45.94 -35.71 -9.66
C GLU A 622 45.98 -36.48 -8.33
N TYR A 623 46.56 -37.68 -8.33
CA TYR A 623 46.60 -38.60 -7.17
C TYR A 623 47.79 -38.35 -6.22
N THR A 624 48.22 -37.08 -6.09
CA THR A 624 49.33 -36.68 -5.21
C THR A 624 48.78 -36.21 -3.86
N ALA A 625 49.41 -36.55 -2.74
CA ALA A 625 48.96 -36.09 -1.41
C ALA A 625 48.78 -34.56 -1.33
N VAL A 626 49.70 -33.79 -1.91
CA VAL A 626 49.59 -32.31 -2.03
C VAL A 626 48.34 -31.90 -2.84
N ALA A 627 47.99 -32.64 -3.89
CA ALA A 627 46.79 -32.37 -4.69
C ALA A 627 45.51 -32.65 -3.89
N GLU A 628 45.50 -33.73 -3.09
CA GLU A 628 44.40 -34.10 -2.21
C GLU A 628 44.19 -33.05 -1.10
N GLU A 629 45.27 -32.57 -0.45
CA GLU A 629 45.19 -31.46 0.52
C GLU A 629 44.61 -30.18 -0.09
N TRP A 630 45.08 -29.78 -1.28
CA TRP A 630 44.52 -28.64 -2.01
C TRP A 630 43.06 -28.85 -2.43
N ASN A 631 42.70 -30.05 -2.91
CA ASN A 631 41.33 -30.38 -3.29
C ASN A 631 40.37 -30.36 -2.08
N ASN A 632 40.81 -30.83 -0.91
CA ASN A 632 40.02 -30.75 0.32
C ASN A 632 39.74 -29.28 0.71
N LEU A 633 40.75 -28.41 0.68
CA LEU A 633 40.56 -26.97 0.92
C LEU A 633 39.64 -26.31 -0.13
N ARG A 634 39.72 -26.69 -1.40
CA ARG A 634 38.82 -26.23 -2.47
C ARG A 634 37.37 -26.69 -2.22
N HIS A 635 37.16 -27.95 -1.81
CA HIS A 635 35.85 -28.50 -1.49
C HIS A 635 35.23 -27.81 -0.26
N GLU A 636 36.02 -27.50 0.77
CA GLU A 636 35.58 -26.72 1.91
C GLU A 636 35.27 -25.26 1.54
N ALA A 637 36.10 -24.62 0.70
CA ALA A 637 35.85 -23.26 0.21
C ALA A 637 34.53 -23.18 -0.57
N LEU A 638 34.26 -24.18 -1.42
CA LEU A 638 33.01 -24.28 -2.16
C LEU A 638 31.81 -24.51 -1.22
N LYS A 639 31.96 -25.35 -0.21
CA LYS A 639 30.91 -25.57 0.80
C LYS A 639 30.59 -24.28 1.56
N GLN A 640 31.63 -23.61 2.07
CA GLN A 640 31.51 -22.33 2.76
C GLN A 640 30.90 -21.24 1.87
N CYS A 641 31.24 -21.21 0.57
CA CYS A 641 30.61 -20.31 -0.39
C CYS A 641 29.09 -20.54 -0.50
N LEU A 642 28.64 -21.79 -0.49
CA LEU A 642 27.23 -22.13 -0.59
C LEU A 642 26.49 -21.85 0.73
N ASP A 643 26.96 -22.45 1.82
CA ASP A 643 26.28 -22.46 3.12
C ASP A 643 26.32 -21.08 3.83
N ASP A 644 27.47 -20.40 3.85
CA ASP A 644 27.65 -19.16 4.62
C ASP A 644 27.36 -17.88 3.80
N VAL A 645 27.64 -17.90 2.49
CA VAL A 645 27.61 -16.67 1.65
C VAL A 645 26.39 -16.60 0.72
N LEU A 646 25.98 -17.72 0.12
CA LEU A 646 24.94 -17.74 -0.93
C LEU A 646 23.55 -18.10 -0.39
N TYR A 647 23.40 -19.23 0.31
CA TYR A 647 22.09 -19.67 0.79
C TYR A 647 21.38 -18.69 1.74
N PRO A 648 22.04 -17.99 2.68
CA PRO A 648 21.36 -17.02 3.55
C PRO A 648 20.79 -15.82 2.76
N VAL A 649 21.51 -15.38 1.73
CA VAL A 649 21.05 -14.31 0.82
C VAL A 649 19.88 -14.80 -0.03
N PHE A 650 19.95 -16.02 -0.58
CA PHE A 650 18.88 -16.56 -1.40
C PHE A 650 17.65 -16.98 -0.60
N GLU A 651 17.78 -17.40 0.68
CA GLU A 651 16.65 -17.52 1.59
C GLU A 651 15.97 -16.15 1.74
N HIS A 652 16.73 -15.09 2.04
CA HIS A 652 16.16 -13.76 2.20
C HIS A 652 15.42 -13.28 0.94
N GLU A 653 16.03 -13.44 -0.25
CA GLU A 653 15.37 -13.16 -1.54
C GLU A 653 14.07 -13.95 -1.71
N VAL A 654 14.10 -15.27 -1.48
CA VAL A 654 12.92 -16.14 -1.60
C VAL A 654 11.83 -15.72 -0.63
N ARG A 655 12.17 -15.39 0.61
CA ARG A 655 11.21 -14.96 1.65
C ARG A 655 10.56 -13.62 1.32
N LEU A 656 11.30 -12.68 0.73
CA LEU A 656 10.75 -11.42 0.21
C LEU A 656 9.86 -11.65 -1.01
N GLN A 657 10.27 -12.52 -1.94
CA GLN A 657 9.51 -12.81 -3.15
C GLN A 657 8.18 -13.51 -2.83
N LEU A 658 8.19 -14.49 -1.92
CA LEU A 658 6.98 -15.15 -1.44
C LEU A 658 6.04 -14.20 -0.69
N GLN A 659 6.60 -13.23 0.05
CA GLN A 659 5.81 -12.19 0.70
C GLN A 659 5.07 -11.37 -0.36
N ARG A 660 5.81 -10.79 -1.33
CA ARG A 660 5.22 -9.98 -2.41
C ARG A 660 4.17 -10.74 -3.22
N GLU A 661 4.41 -12.00 -3.57
CA GLU A 661 3.46 -12.81 -4.34
C GLU A 661 2.16 -13.10 -3.58
N ALA A 662 2.25 -13.33 -2.26
CA ALA A 662 1.08 -13.53 -1.41
C ALA A 662 0.35 -12.21 -1.09
N GLU A 663 1.08 -11.10 -0.96
CA GLU A 663 0.52 -9.75 -0.82
C GLU A 663 -0.22 -9.32 -2.09
N GLU A 664 0.38 -9.46 -3.28
CA GLU A 664 -0.24 -9.18 -4.59
C GLU A 664 -1.57 -9.96 -4.72
N HIS A 665 -1.58 -11.24 -4.32
CA HIS A 665 -2.77 -12.08 -4.34
C HIS A 665 -3.87 -11.55 -3.41
N VAL A 666 -3.55 -11.28 -2.14
CA VAL A 666 -4.53 -10.79 -1.16
C VAL A 666 -5.09 -9.43 -1.60
N ILE A 667 -4.24 -8.53 -2.08
CA ILE A 667 -4.65 -7.23 -2.61
C ILE A 667 -5.54 -7.39 -3.85
N GLU A 668 -5.24 -8.31 -4.77
CA GLU A 668 -6.11 -8.60 -5.92
C GLU A 668 -7.47 -9.17 -5.48
N LYS A 669 -7.53 -10.04 -4.47
CA LYS A 669 -8.81 -10.49 -3.90
C LYS A 669 -9.59 -9.36 -3.25
N CYS A 670 -8.93 -8.45 -2.53
CA CYS A 670 -9.57 -7.26 -1.96
C CYS A 670 -10.13 -6.32 -3.04
N ALA A 671 -9.34 -6.02 -4.08
CA ALA A 671 -9.77 -5.21 -5.21
C ALA A 671 -10.93 -5.86 -5.98
N ASN A 672 -10.87 -7.17 -6.25
CA ASN A 672 -11.98 -7.93 -6.83
C ASN A 672 -13.25 -7.81 -5.98
N ARG A 673 -13.13 -7.90 -4.64
CA ARG A 673 -14.27 -7.76 -3.72
C ARG A 673 -14.88 -6.36 -3.74
N MET A 674 -14.05 -5.32 -3.80
CA MET A 674 -14.51 -3.95 -4.00
C MET A 674 -15.20 -3.79 -5.36
N GLN A 675 -14.61 -4.31 -6.44
CA GLN A 675 -15.16 -4.27 -7.79
C GLN A 675 -16.56 -4.93 -7.86
N GLU A 676 -16.78 -6.04 -7.17
CA GLU A 676 -18.11 -6.67 -7.04
C GLU A 676 -19.14 -5.72 -6.40
N TRP A 677 -18.78 -5.08 -5.29
CA TRP A 677 -19.65 -4.16 -4.56
C TRP A 677 -19.98 -2.90 -5.37
N LEU A 678 -18.97 -2.28 -5.98
CA LEU A 678 -19.13 -1.09 -6.81
C LEU A 678 -19.86 -1.36 -8.14
N ARG A 679 -19.97 -2.62 -8.57
CA ARG A 679 -20.66 -3.02 -9.81
C ARG A 679 -22.17 -3.22 -9.64
N ILE A 680 -22.67 -3.22 -8.40
CA ILE A 680 -24.10 -3.25 -8.12
C ILE A 680 -24.72 -1.96 -8.65
N ALA A 681 -25.65 -2.08 -9.60
CA ALA A 681 -26.34 -0.94 -10.18
C ALA A 681 -27.29 -0.28 -9.16
N PRO A 682 -27.55 1.04 -9.29
CA PRO A 682 -28.60 1.74 -8.55
C PRO A 682 -29.95 1.00 -8.55
N TYR A 683 -30.68 1.05 -7.43
CA TYR A 683 -31.92 0.28 -7.27
C TYR A 683 -32.98 0.66 -8.31
N TRP A 684 -33.23 -0.25 -9.25
CA TRP A 684 -34.12 -0.05 -10.39
C TRP A 684 -35.47 -0.77 -10.22
N HIS A 685 -36.56 -0.15 -10.69
CA HIS A 685 -37.92 -0.69 -10.59
C HIS A 685 -38.46 -1.15 -11.96
N ASP A 686 -39.47 -2.04 -11.98
CA ASP A 686 -39.94 -2.74 -13.20
C ASP A 686 -40.25 -1.75 -14.35
N PRO A 687 -39.53 -1.84 -15.50
CA PRO A 687 -39.70 -0.92 -16.63
C PRO A 687 -41.07 -0.99 -17.32
N LYS A 688 -41.96 -1.93 -16.95
CA LYS A 688 -43.36 -1.97 -17.43
C LYS A 688 -44.24 -0.86 -16.86
N VAL A 689 -43.79 -0.14 -15.84
CA VAL A 689 -44.55 0.98 -15.26
C VAL A 689 -44.10 2.27 -15.96
N GLU A 690 -44.80 2.66 -17.04
CA GLU A 690 -44.61 3.98 -17.66
C GLU A 690 -44.84 5.07 -16.61
N ARG A 691 -43.74 5.76 -16.27
CA ARG A 691 -43.68 6.87 -15.31
C ARG A 691 -43.30 8.13 -16.08
N LYS A 692 -43.97 9.25 -15.78
CA LYS A 692 -43.61 10.55 -16.38
C LYS A 692 -42.31 11.04 -15.75
N ARG A 693 -41.61 12.01 -16.37
CA ARG A 693 -40.39 12.61 -15.78
C ARG A 693 -40.61 13.08 -14.34
N GLU A 694 -41.79 13.62 -14.03
CA GLU A 694 -42.23 14.05 -12.70
C GLU A 694 -42.18 12.94 -11.62
N ASP A 695 -42.27 11.66 -11.99
CA ASP A 695 -42.23 10.53 -11.06
C ASP A 695 -40.80 10.15 -10.62
N TYR A 696 -39.76 10.59 -11.32
CA TYR A 696 -38.36 10.31 -10.94
C TYR A 696 -37.94 11.10 -9.69
N ASN A 697 -38.47 12.32 -9.52
CA ASN A 697 -38.29 13.12 -8.30
C ASN A 697 -39.05 12.55 -7.07
N ARG A 698 -39.67 11.37 -7.20
CA ARG A 698 -40.43 10.66 -6.14
C ARG A 698 -39.83 9.29 -5.78
N LEU A 699 -38.59 9.00 -6.19
CA LEU A 699 -37.91 7.75 -5.85
C LEU A 699 -37.37 7.80 -4.40
N THR A 700 -38.26 7.65 -3.41
CA THR A 700 -37.89 7.68 -1.98
C THR A 700 -37.62 6.27 -1.42
N ILE A 701 -36.51 6.08 -0.70
CA ILE A 701 -36.18 4.80 -0.03
C ILE A 701 -36.28 4.97 1.49
N LEU A 702 -36.92 4.00 2.16
CA LEU A 702 -37.02 3.95 3.62
C LEU A 702 -35.98 2.99 4.19
N GLY A 703 -34.91 3.52 4.78
CA GLY A 703 -33.92 2.73 5.52
C GLY A 703 -34.36 2.48 6.96
N ILE A 704 -34.15 1.28 7.49
CA ILE A 704 -34.47 0.88 8.86
C ILE A 704 -33.24 0.21 9.50
N ALA A 705 -32.70 0.84 10.55
CA ALA A 705 -31.63 0.28 11.37
C ALA A 705 -32.15 -0.08 12.76
N TYR A 706 -31.84 -1.30 13.20
CA TYR A 706 -32.06 -1.76 14.57
C TYR A 706 -30.73 -2.29 15.12
N SER A 707 -30.59 -2.27 16.45
CA SER A 707 -29.50 -2.97 17.15
C SER A 707 -30.05 -4.25 17.80
N SER A 708 -29.19 -5.26 17.94
CA SER A 708 -29.49 -6.50 18.66
C SER A 708 -29.77 -6.29 20.16
N GLU A 709 -29.44 -5.12 20.73
CA GLU A 709 -29.69 -4.83 22.14
C GLU A 709 -31.19 -4.55 22.40
N PRO A 710 -31.91 -5.34 23.23
CA PRO A 710 -33.37 -5.24 23.39
C PRO A 710 -33.91 -3.95 24.03
N LYS A 711 -33.02 -3.05 24.46
CA LYS A 711 -33.37 -1.74 25.05
C LYS A 711 -33.01 -0.56 24.14
N SER A 712 -32.31 -0.81 23.05
CA SER A 712 -32.00 0.20 22.05
C SER A 712 -33.27 0.55 21.25
N ALA A 713 -33.43 1.82 20.87
CA ALA A 713 -34.45 2.20 19.91
C ALA A 713 -33.94 1.93 18.50
N SER A 714 -34.78 1.37 17.64
CA SER A 714 -34.54 1.31 16.21
C SER A 714 -34.90 2.65 15.57
N TYR A 715 -34.31 2.93 14.41
CA TYR A 715 -34.53 4.18 13.68
C TYR A 715 -34.90 3.87 12.23
N ALA A 716 -35.82 4.66 11.68
CA ALA A 716 -36.12 4.65 10.25
C ALA A 716 -35.85 6.03 9.66
N ALA A 717 -35.28 6.07 8.45
CA ALA A 717 -34.98 7.31 7.72
C ALA A 717 -35.49 7.21 6.29
N LEU A 718 -36.20 8.25 5.83
CA LEU A 718 -36.67 8.36 4.45
C LEU A 718 -35.72 9.26 3.67
N VAL A 719 -35.16 8.73 2.58
CA VAL A 719 -34.20 9.42 1.71
C VAL A 719 -34.84 9.69 0.34
N ASN A 720 -34.63 10.88 -0.24
CA ASN A 720 -35.15 11.26 -1.56
C ASN A 720 -34.31 10.68 -2.72
N ALA A 721 -34.76 10.87 -3.96
CA ALA A 721 -34.07 10.37 -5.16
C ALA A 721 -32.64 10.89 -5.30
N ASP A 722 -32.40 12.12 -4.84
CA ASP A 722 -31.12 12.78 -4.89
C ASP A 722 -30.26 12.54 -3.64
N GLY A 723 -30.69 11.71 -2.68
CA GLY A 723 -29.94 11.24 -1.50
C GLY A 723 -30.09 12.05 -0.19
N ASP A 724 -30.93 13.08 -0.15
CA ASP A 724 -31.17 13.89 1.05
C ASP A 724 -32.22 13.25 1.98
N VAL A 725 -32.09 13.50 3.29
CA VAL A 725 -33.03 12.98 4.30
C VAL A 725 -34.28 13.85 4.38
N LEU A 726 -35.45 13.25 4.10
CA LEU A 726 -36.74 13.93 4.12
C LEU A 726 -37.43 13.91 5.50
N ASP A 727 -37.32 12.78 6.21
CA ASP A 727 -38.05 12.53 7.46
C ASP A 727 -37.48 11.30 8.18
N HIS A 728 -37.75 11.14 9.48
CA HIS A 728 -37.29 9.98 10.26
C HIS A 728 -38.26 9.58 11.39
N LEU A 729 -38.14 8.33 11.85
CA LEU A 729 -38.91 7.76 12.97
C LEU A 729 -37.98 7.14 14.03
N VAL A 730 -38.48 7.08 15.26
CA VAL A 730 -37.82 6.45 16.41
C VAL A 730 -38.71 5.33 16.96
N LEU A 731 -38.34 4.09 16.67
CA LEU A 731 -39.14 2.89 16.91
C LEU A 731 -38.60 2.15 18.14
N ARG A 732 -39.23 2.33 19.30
CA ARG A 732 -38.73 1.85 20.60
C ARG A 732 -38.98 0.36 20.87
N ASN A 733 -39.87 -0.26 20.11
CA ASN A 733 -40.40 -1.60 20.34
C ASN A 733 -40.30 -2.51 19.10
N PHE A 734 -39.83 -2.01 17.96
CA PHE A 734 -39.70 -2.75 16.70
C PHE A 734 -39.03 -4.13 16.84
N THR A 735 -37.97 -4.24 17.65
CA THR A 735 -37.22 -5.48 17.90
C THR A 735 -37.95 -6.51 18.78
N LYS A 736 -39.15 -6.19 19.30
CA LYS A 736 -39.97 -7.16 20.02
C LYS A 736 -40.52 -8.23 19.08
N ARG A 737 -40.99 -9.34 19.64
CA ARG A 737 -41.55 -10.46 18.87
C ARG A 737 -43.05 -10.28 18.69
N THR A 738 -43.52 -10.38 17.45
CA THR A 738 -44.94 -10.29 17.06
C THR A 738 -45.78 -11.36 17.76
N PHE A 739 -45.19 -12.53 18.03
CA PHE A 739 -45.77 -13.61 18.83
C PHE A 739 -45.09 -13.79 20.20
N ALA A 740 -44.67 -12.70 20.85
CA ALA A 740 -44.12 -12.74 22.22
C ALA A 740 -45.08 -13.47 23.20
N ARG A 741 -44.57 -13.97 24.34
CA ARG A 741 -45.44 -14.61 25.35
C ARG A 741 -46.18 -13.60 26.24
N SER A 742 -45.69 -12.36 26.31
CA SER A 742 -46.30 -11.25 27.04
C SER A 742 -47.20 -10.45 26.10
N ASP A 743 -48.47 -10.30 26.44
CA ASP A 743 -49.41 -9.54 25.60
C ASP A 743 -49.01 -8.05 25.52
N ASN A 744 -48.50 -7.47 26.60
CA ASN A 744 -47.93 -6.11 26.62
C ASN A 744 -46.76 -5.93 25.62
N GLU A 745 -45.93 -6.97 25.40
CA GLU A 745 -44.86 -6.89 24.40
C GLU A 745 -45.39 -6.91 22.96
N ARG A 746 -46.51 -7.63 22.73
CA ARG A 746 -47.20 -7.64 21.43
C ARG A 746 -47.84 -6.30 21.15
N GLU A 747 -48.61 -5.78 22.11
CA GLU A 747 -49.28 -4.48 22.03
C GLU A 747 -48.28 -3.36 21.71
N LEU A 748 -47.17 -3.31 22.45
CA LEU A 748 -46.10 -2.34 22.21
C LEU A 748 -45.44 -2.47 20.83
N LYS A 749 -45.31 -3.68 20.28
CA LYS A 749 -44.83 -3.85 18.89
C LYS A 749 -45.87 -3.38 17.87
N THR A 750 -47.16 -3.70 18.10
CA THR A 750 -48.23 -3.29 17.16
C THR A 750 -48.39 -1.78 17.06
N VAL A 751 -48.05 -1.02 18.12
CA VAL A 751 -47.98 0.46 18.06
C VAL A 751 -46.91 0.91 17.07
N ASP A 752 -45.65 0.46 17.24
CA ASP A 752 -44.55 0.81 16.31
C ASP A 752 -44.87 0.38 14.86
N LEU A 753 -45.50 -0.78 14.65
CA LEU A 753 -45.90 -1.25 13.31
C LEU A 753 -46.98 -0.37 12.68
N GLU A 754 -47.96 0.12 13.46
CA GLU A 754 -48.98 1.05 12.96
C GLU A 754 -48.39 2.45 12.67
N GLU A 755 -47.39 2.92 13.46
CA GLU A 755 -46.64 4.14 13.14
C GLU A 755 -45.88 4.02 11.80
N ILE A 756 -45.18 2.90 11.58
CA ILE A 756 -44.50 2.60 10.31
C ILE A 756 -45.51 2.57 9.16
N LYS A 757 -46.65 1.90 9.34
CA LYS A 757 -47.72 1.83 8.35
C LYS A 757 -48.26 3.21 7.96
N ILE A 758 -48.61 4.05 8.94
CA ILE A 758 -49.04 5.44 8.73
C ILE A 758 -47.96 6.25 7.98
N PHE A 759 -46.69 6.00 8.25
CA PHE A 759 -45.58 6.66 7.57
C PHE A 759 -45.42 6.20 6.12
N ILE A 760 -45.52 4.90 5.85
CA ILE A 760 -45.53 4.33 4.48
C ILE A 760 -46.72 4.90 3.68
N GLU A 761 -47.92 4.98 4.26
CA GLU A 761 -49.10 5.58 3.62
C GLU A 761 -48.89 7.05 3.23
N LYS A 762 -48.26 7.84 4.12
CA LYS A 762 -48.01 9.27 3.89
C LYS A 762 -46.87 9.57 2.92
N LYS A 763 -45.83 8.73 2.91
CA LYS A 763 -44.55 9.01 2.23
C LYS A 763 -44.32 8.18 0.97
N LEU A 764 -45.03 7.05 0.84
CA LEU A 764 -45.04 6.15 -0.32
C LEU A 764 -43.63 5.78 -0.84
N PRO A 765 -42.76 5.19 0.00
CA PRO A 765 -41.43 4.74 -0.43
C PRO A 765 -41.51 3.71 -1.55
N ILE A 766 -40.53 3.72 -2.46
CA ILE A 766 -40.43 2.75 -3.55
C ILE A 766 -39.85 1.39 -3.11
N ALA A 767 -39.11 1.39 -2.00
CA ALA A 767 -38.48 0.23 -1.41
C ALA A 767 -38.18 0.50 0.08
N ILE A 768 -38.12 -0.56 0.88
CA ILE A 768 -37.72 -0.52 2.29
C ILE A 768 -36.43 -1.33 2.43
N ALA A 769 -35.40 -0.74 3.04
CA ALA A 769 -34.11 -1.36 3.26
C ALA A 769 -33.88 -1.60 4.76
N ILE A 770 -33.59 -2.82 5.20
CA ILE A 770 -33.44 -3.17 6.62
C ILE A 770 -32.07 -3.78 6.92
N THR A 771 -31.47 -3.38 8.06
CA THR A 771 -30.22 -3.95 8.61
C THR A 771 -30.21 -5.48 8.73
N GLY A 772 -29.24 -6.13 8.09
CA GLY A 772 -28.96 -7.57 8.21
C GLY A 772 -28.09 -7.96 9.40
N GLU A 773 -28.28 -7.35 10.58
CA GLU A 773 -27.39 -7.55 11.74
C GLU A 773 -27.52 -8.94 12.39
N SER A 774 -28.73 -9.49 12.44
CA SER A 774 -29.03 -10.74 13.13
C SER A 774 -30.01 -11.60 12.33
N ILE A 775 -30.18 -12.87 12.72
CA ILE A 775 -31.20 -13.74 12.11
C ILE A 775 -32.63 -13.18 12.30
N ASP A 776 -32.86 -12.34 13.31
CA ASP A 776 -34.16 -11.71 13.54
C ASP A 776 -34.54 -10.71 12.43
N ALA A 777 -33.59 -10.25 11.60
CA ALA A 777 -33.86 -9.50 10.35
C ALA A 777 -34.92 -10.17 9.47
N VAL A 778 -34.91 -11.51 9.42
CA VAL A 778 -35.85 -12.30 8.62
C VAL A 778 -37.27 -12.25 9.18
N TYR A 779 -37.44 -12.09 10.49
CA TYR A 779 -38.76 -11.87 11.09
C TYR A 779 -39.23 -10.43 10.87
N TYR A 780 -38.35 -9.44 11.08
CA TYR A 780 -38.68 -8.03 10.85
C TYR A 780 -39.03 -7.74 9.38
N LYS A 781 -38.32 -8.35 8.41
CA LYS A 781 -38.69 -8.31 6.99
C LYS A 781 -40.11 -8.84 6.77
N LYS A 782 -40.47 -9.98 7.35
CA LYS A 782 -41.83 -10.56 7.23
C LYS A 782 -42.92 -9.72 7.86
N ASP A 783 -42.65 -9.07 9.00
CA ASP A 783 -43.58 -8.14 9.62
C ASP A 783 -43.86 -6.95 8.67
N LEU A 784 -42.81 -6.38 8.07
CA LEU A 784 -42.91 -5.28 7.09
C LEU A 784 -43.58 -5.71 5.79
N GLU A 785 -43.25 -6.88 5.24
CA GLU A 785 -43.92 -7.45 4.06
C GLU A 785 -45.43 -7.66 4.32
N SER A 786 -45.79 -8.11 5.53
CA SER A 786 -47.20 -8.26 5.92
C SER A 786 -47.92 -6.91 5.95
N LEU A 787 -47.30 -5.86 6.53
CA LEU A 787 -47.85 -4.50 6.51
C LEU A 787 -48.04 -3.98 5.07
N VAL A 788 -47.09 -4.22 4.16
CA VAL A 788 -47.21 -3.80 2.76
C VAL A 788 -48.36 -4.54 2.06
N VAL A 789 -48.52 -5.84 2.31
CA VAL A 789 -49.64 -6.63 1.78
C VAL A 789 -50.98 -6.13 2.32
N ASP A 790 -51.08 -5.80 3.60
CA ASP A 790 -52.30 -5.24 4.21
C ASP A 790 -52.65 -3.87 3.61
N LEU A 791 -51.65 -3.01 3.38
CA LEU A 791 -51.79 -1.70 2.72
C LEU A 791 -52.15 -1.79 1.23
N GLN A 792 -51.75 -2.86 0.57
CA GLN A 792 -52.16 -3.16 -0.80
C GLN A 792 -53.60 -3.72 -0.83
N ALA A 793 -53.97 -4.56 0.15
CA ALA A 793 -55.31 -5.13 0.28
C ALA A 793 -56.38 -4.11 0.67
N SER A 794 -56.03 -3.09 1.49
CA SER A 794 -56.90 -1.94 1.78
C SER A 794 -57.10 -1.00 0.57
N GLY A 795 -56.29 -1.16 -0.48
CA GLY A 795 -56.27 -0.27 -1.64
C GLY A 795 -55.58 1.08 -1.38
N THR A 796 -54.91 1.26 -0.22
CA THR A 796 -54.17 2.50 0.08
C THR A 796 -52.96 2.65 -0.85
N ILE A 797 -52.33 1.53 -1.23
CA ILE A 797 -51.14 1.51 -2.09
C ILE A 797 -51.40 0.63 -3.32
N SER A 798 -51.19 1.19 -4.51
CA SER A 798 -51.42 0.51 -5.80
C SER A 798 -50.21 -0.26 -6.35
N LYS A 799 -49.06 -0.18 -5.66
CA LYS A 799 -47.78 -0.77 -6.07
C LYS A 799 -47.21 -1.60 -4.92
N ASN A 800 -46.67 -2.77 -5.25
CA ASN A 800 -45.94 -3.58 -4.28
C ASN A 800 -44.65 -2.84 -3.85
N ILE A 801 -44.40 -2.74 -2.54
CA ILE A 801 -43.19 -2.13 -1.98
C ILE A 801 -42.28 -3.26 -1.48
N PRO A 802 -41.19 -3.58 -2.20
CA PRO A 802 -40.24 -4.60 -1.77
C PRO A 802 -39.49 -4.19 -0.51
N VAL A 803 -39.23 -5.17 0.36
CA VAL A 803 -38.47 -5.04 1.60
C VAL A 803 -37.18 -5.83 1.46
N GLU A 804 -36.01 -5.20 1.47
CA GLU A 804 -34.73 -5.87 1.27
C GLU A 804 -33.83 -5.81 2.50
N ILE A 805 -33.20 -6.94 2.82
CA ILE A 805 -32.20 -7.04 3.88
C ILE A 805 -30.86 -6.62 3.29
N VAL A 806 -30.27 -5.57 3.85
CA VAL A 806 -29.00 -4.99 3.41
C VAL A 806 -27.94 -5.25 4.47
N ASP A 807 -26.74 -5.64 4.01
CA ASP A 807 -25.58 -5.81 4.87
C ASP A 807 -25.25 -4.49 5.64
N PRO A 808 -25.11 -4.54 6.97
CA PRO A 808 -24.86 -3.34 7.78
C PRO A 808 -23.39 -2.91 7.85
N GLU A 809 -22.43 -3.67 7.31
CA GLU A 809 -20.99 -3.39 7.50
C GLU A 809 -20.57 -1.98 7.05
N LEU A 810 -20.92 -1.60 5.81
CA LEU A 810 -20.69 -0.25 5.28
C LEU A 810 -21.29 0.84 6.17
N ALA A 811 -22.56 0.66 6.55
CA ALA A 811 -23.32 1.66 7.28
C ALA A 811 -22.82 1.86 8.72
N ARG A 812 -22.27 0.81 9.35
CA ARG A 812 -21.61 0.91 10.66
C ARG A 812 -20.38 1.79 10.60
N VAL A 813 -19.50 1.56 9.61
CA VAL A 813 -18.29 2.37 9.42
C VAL A 813 -18.65 3.81 9.08
N TYR A 814 -19.58 4.04 8.14
CA TYR A 814 -20.05 5.39 7.82
C TYR A 814 -20.67 6.08 9.04
N ALA A 815 -21.52 5.42 9.83
CA ALA A 815 -22.22 6.09 10.93
C ALA A 815 -21.31 6.58 12.07
N GLU A 816 -20.06 6.12 12.13
CA GLU A 816 -19.03 6.60 13.06
C GLU A 816 -18.00 7.53 12.39
N SER A 817 -18.05 7.68 11.05
CA SER A 817 -17.04 8.36 10.23
C SER A 817 -16.98 9.88 10.41
N GLY A 818 -15.84 10.48 10.03
CA GLY A 818 -15.69 11.93 9.93
C GLY A 818 -16.79 12.61 9.10
N PRO A 819 -17.02 12.20 7.83
CA PRO A 819 -18.08 12.72 6.98
C PRO A 819 -19.49 12.65 7.59
N ALA A 820 -19.88 11.53 8.21
CA ALA A 820 -21.23 11.41 8.77
C ALA A 820 -21.43 12.26 10.04
N ASN A 821 -20.37 12.52 10.80
CA ASN A 821 -20.40 13.47 11.92
C ASN A 821 -20.51 14.92 11.43
N GLN A 822 -19.97 15.25 10.26
CA GLN A 822 -20.10 16.59 9.64
C GLN A 822 -21.49 16.79 9.02
N GLU A 823 -22.00 15.79 8.30
CA GLU A 823 -23.31 15.88 7.63
C GLU A 823 -24.48 15.85 8.62
N PHE A 824 -24.40 15.01 9.67
CA PHE A 824 -25.47 14.86 10.67
C PHE A 824 -24.96 14.93 12.13
N PRO A 825 -24.45 16.09 12.60
CA PRO A 825 -23.81 16.21 13.93
C PRO A 825 -24.73 15.86 15.11
N THR A 826 -26.05 16.05 14.95
CA THR A 826 -27.06 15.82 16.00
C THR A 826 -27.72 14.45 15.94
N TYR A 827 -27.45 13.65 14.89
CA TYR A 827 -28.15 12.38 14.68
C TYR A 827 -27.46 11.21 15.40
N PRO A 828 -28.23 10.36 16.12
CA PRO A 828 -27.72 9.12 16.70
C PRO A 828 -27.06 8.21 15.65
N VAL A 829 -26.06 7.43 16.07
CA VAL A 829 -25.34 6.48 15.19
C VAL A 829 -26.30 5.56 14.44
N LEU A 830 -27.31 4.97 15.11
CA LEU A 830 -28.32 4.12 14.45
C LEU A 830 -29.16 4.87 13.40
N LEU A 831 -29.45 6.17 13.59
CA LEU A 831 -30.16 6.95 12.57
C LEU A 831 -29.26 7.18 11.35
N ARG A 832 -27.97 7.44 11.55
CA ARG A 832 -26.98 7.52 10.46
C ARG A 832 -26.81 6.19 9.73
N GLN A 833 -26.85 5.05 10.44
CA GLN A 833 -26.88 3.73 9.81
C GLN A 833 -28.12 3.51 8.95
N ALA A 834 -29.31 3.97 9.39
CA ALA A 834 -30.54 3.88 8.60
C ALA A 834 -30.44 4.71 7.30
N ILE A 835 -29.88 5.92 7.36
CA ILE A 835 -29.63 6.79 6.20
C ILE A 835 -28.66 6.11 5.22
N SER A 836 -27.53 5.61 5.72
CA SER A 836 -26.51 4.93 4.92
C SER A 836 -27.03 3.68 4.22
N ILE A 837 -27.90 2.89 4.86
CA ILE A 837 -28.52 1.71 4.22
C ILE A 837 -29.51 2.09 3.12
N ALA A 838 -30.27 3.18 3.28
CA ALA A 838 -31.10 3.70 2.21
C ALA A 838 -30.24 4.18 1.03
N ARG A 839 -29.18 4.96 1.28
CA ARG A 839 -28.24 5.45 0.26
C ARG A 839 -27.47 4.33 -0.43
N ARG A 840 -26.99 3.31 0.29
CA ARG A 840 -26.36 2.10 -0.26
C ARG A 840 -27.29 1.37 -1.22
N LEU A 841 -28.59 1.30 -0.91
CA LEU A 841 -29.56 0.71 -1.83
C LEU A 841 -29.77 1.61 -3.06
N GLN A 842 -29.84 2.95 -2.88
CA GLN A 842 -29.97 3.90 -3.98
C GLN A 842 -28.80 3.85 -4.95
N ASP A 843 -27.57 4.06 -4.47
CA ASP A 843 -26.35 4.00 -5.26
C ASP A 843 -25.15 3.56 -4.39
N PRO A 844 -24.70 2.29 -4.49
CA PRO A 844 -23.54 1.79 -3.78
C PRO A 844 -22.26 2.58 -4.06
N LEU A 845 -22.07 3.10 -5.28
CA LEU A 845 -20.83 3.77 -5.68
C LEU A 845 -20.63 5.07 -4.88
N ILE A 846 -21.70 5.86 -4.73
CA ILE A 846 -21.65 7.10 -3.95
C ILE A 846 -21.44 6.77 -2.47
N GLU A 847 -22.15 5.78 -1.93
CA GLU A 847 -22.08 5.47 -0.51
C GLU A 847 -20.70 4.90 -0.11
N PHE A 848 -20.13 3.98 -0.90
CA PHE A 848 -18.77 3.49 -0.66
C PHE A 848 -17.72 4.60 -0.83
N SER A 849 -17.95 5.60 -1.70
CA SER A 849 -17.02 6.71 -1.89
C SER A 849 -16.88 7.62 -0.66
N GLN A 850 -17.87 7.62 0.26
CA GLN A 850 -17.82 8.40 1.51
C GLN A 850 -16.71 7.94 2.45
N LEU A 851 -16.26 6.68 2.34
CA LEU A 851 -15.23 6.12 3.22
C LEU A 851 -13.81 6.26 2.69
N VAL A 852 -13.65 6.78 1.46
CA VAL A 852 -12.33 7.07 0.89
C VAL A 852 -11.93 8.48 1.31
N THR A 853 -11.49 8.56 2.57
CA THR A 853 -11.07 9.77 3.27
C THR A 853 -9.57 9.71 3.59
N PRO A 854 -8.92 10.84 3.95
CA PRO A 854 -7.52 10.85 4.36
C PRO A 854 -7.19 10.03 5.64
N ASP A 855 -8.21 9.56 6.35
CA ASP A 855 -8.09 8.70 7.54
C ASP A 855 -8.30 7.21 7.22
N ASP A 856 -8.37 6.84 5.93
CA ASP A 856 -8.43 5.47 5.39
C ASP A 856 -9.61 4.60 5.92
N GLU A 857 -10.75 5.23 6.24
CA GLU A 857 -11.91 4.58 6.86
C GLU A 857 -12.40 3.34 6.08
N ILE A 858 -12.27 3.35 4.75
CA ILE A 858 -12.56 2.24 3.84
C ILE A 858 -11.84 0.92 4.20
N LEU A 859 -10.64 0.98 4.81
CA LEU A 859 -9.89 -0.20 5.25
C LEU A 859 -10.50 -0.91 6.47
N SER A 860 -11.50 -0.30 7.13
CA SER A 860 -12.25 -0.91 8.23
C SER A 860 -13.22 -2.00 7.77
N LEU A 861 -13.57 -2.02 6.47
CA LEU A 861 -14.38 -3.06 5.84
C LEU A 861 -13.57 -4.35 5.65
N LYS A 862 -14.19 -5.51 5.81
CA LYS A 862 -13.53 -6.82 5.68
C LYS A 862 -13.63 -7.37 4.25
N PHE A 863 -12.63 -7.06 3.46
CA PHE A 863 -12.44 -7.61 2.11
C PHE A 863 -11.84 -9.02 2.14
N HIS A 864 -10.83 -9.25 3.00
CA HIS A 864 -10.11 -10.52 3.10
C HIS A 864 -9.58 -10.75 4.53
N PRO A 865 -9.58 -11.98 5.09
CA PRO A 865 -9.06 -12.25 6.44
C PRO A 865 -7.63 -11.75 6.66
N SER A 866 -6.78 -11.91 5.64
CA SER A 866 -5.36 -11.56 5.67
C SER A 866 -5.05 -10.11 5.26
N GLN A 867 -6.07 -9.23 5.09
CA GLN A 867 -5.86 -7.86 4.60
C GLN A 867 -5.01 -6.97 5.52
N ASN A 868 -4.93 -7.31 6.81
CA ASN A 868 -4.11 -6.55 7.76
C ASN A 868 -2.60 -6.87 7.64
N MET A 869 -2.24 -7.90 6.87
CA MET A 869 -0.85 -8.31 6.66
C MET A 869 -0.20 -7.68 5.42
N VAL A 870 -0.95 -6.97 4.57
CA VAL A 870 -0.45 -6.37 3.33
C VAL A 870 -0.11 -4.88 3.50
N SER A 871 0.61 -4.30 2.53
CA SER A 871 0.86 -2.86 2.50
C SER A 871 -0.47 -2.09 2.44
N LYS A 872 -0.71 -1.22 3.43
CA LYS A 872 -1.91 -0.37 3.45
C LYS A 872 -1.96 0.57 2.25
N GLU A 873 -0.82 1.18 1.92
CA GLU A 873 -0.68 2.16 0.84
C GLU A 873 -1.02 1.53 -0.52
N GLU A 874 -0.50 0.32 -0.78
CA GLU A 874 -0.81 -0.45 -2.00
C GLU A 874 -2.26 -0.95 -2.03
N LEU A 875 -2.81 -1.39 -0.89
CA LEU A 875 -4.20 -1.82 -0.80
C LEU A 875 -5.18 -0.65 -1.07
N ILE A 876 -4.91 0.53 -0.52
CA ILE A 876 -5.70 1.75 -0.78
C ILE A 876 -5.59 2.16 -2.24
N GLN A 877 -4.39 2.13 -2.83
CA GLN A 877 -4.18 2.43 -4.25
C GLN A 877 -5.02 1.50 -5.14
N ARG A 878 -4.98 0.20 -4.88
CA ARG A 878 -5.67 -0.84 -5.67
C ARG A 878 -7.19 -0.85 -5.43
N ILE A 879 -7.67 -0.40 -4.27
CA ILE A 879 -9.10 -0.11 -4.02
C ILE A 879 -9.53 1.15 -4.79
N THR A 880 -8.74 2.23 -4.73
CA THR A 880 -8.96 3.49 -5.44
C THR A 880 -9.01 3.31 -6.95
N GLU A 881 -8.18 2.43 -7.53
CA GLU A 881 -8.28 2.02 -8.95
C GLU A 881 -9.66 1.50 -9.32
N GLU A 882 -10.31 0.71 -8.46
CA GLU A 882 -11.64 0.15 -8.75
C GLU A 882 -12.75 1.21 -8.66
N PHE A 883 -12.60 2.21 -7.78
CA PHE A 883 -13.42 3.42 -7.83
C PHE A 883 -13.20 4.19 -9.13
N ILE A 884 -11.95 4.44 -9.54
CA ILE A 884 -11.64 5.14 -10.80
C ILE A 884 -12.23 4.38 -12.00
N ASN A 885 -12.06 3.05 -12.06
CA ASN A 885 -12.63 2.20 -13.10
C ASN A 885 -14.16 2.34 -13.18
N ARG A 886 -14.86 2.25 -12.04
CA ARG A 886 -16.32 2.35 -11.97
C ARG A 886 -16.82 3.76 -12.23
N VAL A 887 -16.16 4.79 -11.71
CA VAL A 887 -16.50 6.21 -11.94
C VAL A 887 -16.29 6.59 -13.41
N SER A 888 -15.22 6.11 -14.05
CA SER A 888 -15.06 6.27 -15.50
C SER A 888 -16.11 5.50 -16.29
N GLU A 889 -16.62 4.35 -15.83
CA GLU A 889 -17.73 3.62 -16.46
C GLU A 889 -19.10 4.32 -16.28
N VAL A 890 -19.40 4.85 -15.09
CA VAL A 890 -20.70 5.47 -14.72
C VAL A 890 -20.77 6.96 -15.07
N GLY A 891 -19.75 7.74 -14.71
CA GLY A 891 -19.61 9.18 -14.99
C GLY A 891 -20.20 10.06 -13.90
N VAL A 892 -19.63 11.25 -13.72
CA VAL A 892 -19.98 12.16 -12.62
C VAL A 892 -20.64 13.41 -13.18
N ASP A 893 -21.82 13.76 -12.65
CA ASP A 893 -22.43 15.07 -12.90
C ASP A 893 -21.89 16.08 -11.89
N VAL A 894 -21.17 17.09 -12.39
CA VAL A 894 -20.54 18.14 -11.56
C VAL A 894 -21.59 19.05 -10.92
N ASN A 895 -22.71 19.32 -11.62
CA ASN A 895 -23.80 20.12 -11.06
C ASN A 895 -24.46 19.39 -9.89
N ARG A 896 -24.69 18.07 -10.02
CA ARG A 896 -25.18 17.26 -8.89
C ARG A 896 -24.24 17.27 -7.69
N CYS A 897 -22.92 17.29 -7.91
CA CYS A 897 -21.92 17.42 -6.85
C CYS A 897 -21.97 18.75 -6.10
N ILE A 898 -22.41 19.83 -6.77
CA ILE A 898 -22.58 21.16 -6.18
C ILE A 898 -23.95 21.25 -5.46
N GLU A 899 -25.01 20.71 -6.05
CA GLU A 899 -26.36 20.69 -5.47
C GLU A 899 -26.43 19.77 -4.23
N HIS A 900 -25.75 18.63 -4.25
CA HIS A 900 -25.81 17.59 -3.21
C HIS A 900 -24.39 17.18 -2.75
N PRO A 901 -23.87 17.78 -1.66
CA PRO A 901 -22.48 17.61 -1.23
C PRO A 901 -22.04 16.16 -0.96
N TYR A 902 -22.92 15.26 -0.51
CA TYR A 902 -22.55 13.85 -0.33
C TYR A 902 -22.21 13.13 -1.66
N THR A 903 -22.55 13.68 -2.83
CA THR A 903 -22.13 13.12 -4.12
C THR A 903 -20.73 13.60 -4.57
N ALA A 904 -20.22 14.69 -3.97
CA ALA A 904 -18.96 15.30 -4.31
C ALA A 904 -17.70 14.39 -4.19
N PRO A 905 -17.62 13.42 -3.25
CA PRO A 905 -16.48 12.51 -3.16
C PRO A 905 -16.22 11.66 -4.41
N LEU A 906 -17.18 11.55 -5.35
CA LEU A 906 -16.94 10.90 -6.65
C LEU A 906 -15.91 11.64 -7.52
N LEU A 907 -15.80 12.97 -7.39
CA LEU A 907 -14.97 13.78 -8.29
C LEU A 907 -13.47 13.46 -8.19
N GLN A 908 -12.99 12.97 -7.03
CA GLN A 908 -11.58 12.60 -6.84
C GLN A 908 -11.15 11.38 -7.71
N PHE A 909 -12.11 10.55 -8.13
CA PHE A 909 -11.87 9.36 -8.95
C PHE A 909 -12.04 9.62 -10.45
N VAL A 910 -12.39 10.84 -10.85
CA VAL A 910 -12.45 11.20 -12.26
C VAL A 910 -11.03 11.22 -12.83
N CYS A 911 -10.86 10.56 -13.97
CA CYS A 911 -9.63 10.57 -14.77
C CYS A 911 -9.12 12.02 -14.97
N GLY A 912 -7.82 12.28 -14.76
CA GLY A 912 -7.22 13.63 -14.72
C GLY A 912 -7.29 14.34 -13.37
N LEU A 913 -8.33 14.09 -12.56
CA LEU A 913 -8.53 14.71 -11.24
C LEU A 913 -8.04 13.82 -10.10
N GLY A 914 -7.76 14.42 -8.95
CA GLY A 914 -7.62 13.74 -7.66
C GLY A 914 -8.32 14.55 -6.56
N PRO A 915 -8.12 14.24 -5.27
CA PRO A 915 -8.83 14.94 -4.20
C PRO A 915 -8.52 16.45 -4.16
N ARG A 916 -7.29 16.87 -4.51
CA ARG A 916 -6.90 18.28 -4.53
C ARG A 916 -7.58 19.02 -5.68
N LYS A 917 -7.46 18.49 -6.91
CA LYS A 917 -8.07 19.10 -8.11
C LYS A 917 -9.61 19.06 -8.04
N ALA A 918 -10.21 18.02 -7.47
CA ALA A 918 -11.66 17.95 -7.23
C ALA A 918 -12.13 19.01 -6.21
N SER A 919 -11.42 19.17 -5.08
CA SER A 919 -11.69 20.23 -4.12
C SER A 919 -11.58 21.62 -4.75
N HIS A 920 -10.55 21.85 -5.57
CA HIS A 920 -10.33 23.10 -6.29
C HIS A 920 -11.45 23.40 -7.30
N LEU A 921 -11.86 22.42 -8.11
CA LEU A 921 -12.97 22.56 -9.06
C LEU A 921 -14.29 22.95 -8.38
N LEU A 922 -14.63 22.29 -7.26
CA LEU A 922 -15.82 22.64 -6.47
C LEU A 922 -15.73 24.04 -5.86
N LYS A 923 -14.55 24.43 -5.34
CA LYS A 923 -14.30 25.76 -4.78
C LYS A 923 -14.48 26.88 -5.81
N ILE A 924 -14.21 26.64 -7.10
CA ILE A 924 -14.47 27.60 -8.18
C ILE A 924 -15.97 27.72 -8.46
N LEU A 925 -16.70 26.60 -8.55
CA LEU A 925 -18.09 26.60 -9.02
C LEU A 925 -19.12 26.98 -7.93
N THR A 926 -18.86 26.66 -6.66
CA THR A 926 -19.81 26.88 -5.55
C THR A 926 -20.14 28.37 -5.26
N PRO A 927 -19.17 29.31 -5.22
CA PRO A 927 -19.44 30.69 -4.75
C PRO A 927 -20.27 31.58 -5.67
N GLU A 928 -20.49 31.17 -6.92
CA GLU A 928 -21.07 32.03 -7.97
C GLU A 928 -22.50 31.66 -8.39
N GLU A 929 -23.07 30.57 -7.87
CA GLU A 929 -24.28 29.91 -8.42
C GLU A 929 -24.11 29.46 -9.89
N LEU A 930 -22.87 29.44 -10.41
CA LEU A 930 -22.56 29.02 -11.77
C LEU A 930 -22.74 27.51 -11.91
N HIS A 931 -23.76 27.13 -12.67
CA HIS A 931 -23.90 25.77 -13.15
C HIS A 931 -22.99 25.55 -14.36
N LEU A 932 -22.41 24.35 -14.47
CA LEU A 932 -21.68 23.92 -15.64
C LEU A 932 -22.67 23.65 -16.78
N GLU A 933 -22.83 24.62 -17.69
CA GLU A 933 -23.72 24.56 -18.85
C GLU A 933 -23.18 23.70 -20.00
N ASN A 934 -21.85 23.72 -20.21
CA ASN A 934 -21.17 22.90 -21.21
C ASN A 934 -19.76 22.52 -20.72
N ARG A 935 -19.18 21.46 -21.30
CA ARG A 935 -17.83 20.98 -20.94
C ARG A 935 -16.74 22.02 -21.22
N SER A 936 -16.90 22.86 -22.24
CA SER A 936 -15.94 23.93 -22.58
C SER A 936 -15.74 24.95 -21.44
N LYS A 937 -16.75 25.16 -20.57
CA LYS A 937 -16.62 25.99 -19.36
C LYS A 937 -15.59 25.48 -18.35
N LEU A 938 -15.20 24.21 -18.40
CA LEU A 938 -14.09 23.68 -17.59
C LEU A 938 -12.77 24.37 -17.96
N VAL A 939 -12.55 24.61 -19.26
CA VAL A 939 -11.35 25.32 -19.74
C VAL A 939 -11.49 26.83 -19.51
N THR A 940 -12.61 27.43 -19.93
CA THR A 940 -12.73 28.90 -19.95
C THR A 940 -12.99 29.53 -18.58
N HIS A 941 -13.79 28.90 -17.71
CA HIS A 941 -14.12 29.42 -16.38
C HIS A 941 -13.32 28.74 -15.27
N CYS A 942 -13.21 27.41 -15.30
CA CYS A 942 -12.48 26.67 -14.25
C CYS A 942 -10.97 26.66 -14.46
N ARG A 943 -10.47 27.34 -15.52
CA ARG A 943 -9.05 27.45 -15.89
C ARG A 943 -8.34 26.09 -16.00
N MET A 944 -9.09 25.04 -16.34
CA MET A 944 -8.55 23.69 -16.48
C MET A 944 -7.63 23.61 -17.70
N GLY A 945 -6.39 23.19 -17.47
CA GLY A 945 -5.41 23.03 -18.54
C GLY A 945 -5.77 21.91 -19.54
N PRO A 946 -5.21 21.95 -20.75
CA PRO A 946 -5.56 21.02 -21.83
C PRO A 946 -5.28 19.55 -21.50
N LYS A 947 -4.19 19.20 -20.81
CA LYS A 947 -3.88 17.79 -20.47
C LYS A 947 -4.88 17.23 -19.45
N VAL A 948 -5.23 18.00 -18.42
CA VAL A 948 -6.24 17.59 -17.44
C VAL A 948 -7.64 17.55 -18.06
N PHE A 949 -7.98 18.52 -18.92
CA PHE A 949 -9.25 18.54 -19.64
C PHE A 949 -9.43 17.32 -20.55
N MET A 950 -8.42 16.99 -21.37
CA MET A 950 -8.45 15.81 -22.24
C MET A 950 -8.64 14.51 -21.45
N ASN A 951 -8.04 14.39 -20.26
CA ASN A 951 -8.22 13.21 -19.43
C ASN A 951 -9.61 13.10 -18.80
N CYS A 952 -10.26 14.22 -18.43
CA CYS A 952 -11.48 14.21 -17.62
C CYS A 952 -12.79 14.39 -18.42
N ALA A 953 -12.76 15.08 -19.56
CA ALA A 953 -13.97 15.68 -20.15
C ALA A 953 -15.03 14.65 -20.54
N GLY A 954 -14.65 13.51 -21.12
CA GLY A 954 -15.61 12.43 -21.46
C GLY A 954 -16.23 11.71 -20.25
N PHE A 955 -15.63 11.86 -19.06
CA PHE A 955 -16.11 11.26 -17.82
C PHE A 955 -17.02 12.18 -17.00
N ILE A 956 -16.85 13.50 -17.15
CA ILE A 956 -17.75 14.53 -16.63
C ILE A 956 -19.03 14.58 -17.48
N LYS A 957 -20.18 14.49 -16.84
CA LYS A 957 -21.51 14.60 -17.44
C LYS A 957 -22.17 15.91 -17.05
N ILE A 958 -23.10 16.34 -17.89
CA ILE A 958 -24.04 17.42 -17.59
C ILE A 958 -25.44 16.88 -17.90
N ASP A 959 -26.37 16.90 -16.94
CA ASP A 959 -27.79 16.64 -17.22
C ASP A 959 -28.36 17.79 -18.08
N THR A 960 -28.24 17.62 -19.40
CA THR A 960 -28.70 18.57 -20.40
C THR A 960 -30.21 18.82 -20.31
N ALA A 961 -31.00 17.86 -19.84
CA ALA A 961 -32.44 18.06 -19.65
C ALA A 961 -32.73 18.98 -18.47
N ARG A 962 -32.11 18.76 -17.30
CA ARG A 962 -32.21 19.70 -16.15
C ARG A 962 -31.66 21.09 -16.50
N MET A 963 -30.64 21.18 -17.35
CA MET A 963 -30.03 22.45 -17.75
C MET A 963 -30.84 23.23 -18.80
N MET A 964 -31.52 22.57 -19.74
CA MET A 964 -32.39 23.22 -20.73
C MET A 964 -33.59 23.93 -20.08
N ASP A 965 -34.11 23.38 -18.98
CA ASP A 965 -35.21 24.01 -18.22
C ASP A 965 -34.73 25.20 -17.37
N LYS A 966 -33.44 25.25 -17.00
CA LYS A 966 -32.83 26.30 -16.16
C LYS A 966 -32.17 27.44 -16.96
N SER A 967 -31.66 27.18 -18.16
CA SER A 967 -30.80 28.11 -18.90
C SER A 967 -31.24 28.30 -20.35
N GLY A 968 -31.45 29.55 -20.76
CA GLY A 968 -31.78 29.93 -22.15
C GLY A 968 -30.57 29.90 -23.10
N VAL A 969 -29.58 29.08 -22.81
CA VAL A 969 -28.29 29.00 -23.51
C VAL A 969 -28.27 27.77 -24.43
N PHE A 970 -27.48 27.82 -25.51
CA PHE A 970 -27.24 26.65 -26.34
C PHE A 970 -26.45 25.58 -25.55
N ILE A 971 -27.12 24.47 -25.23
CA ILE A 971 -26.54 23.30 -24.57
C ILE A 971 -26.24 22.25 -25.63
N ASP A 972 -25.03 21.74 -25.65
CA ASP A 972 -24.68 20.61 -26.51
C ASP A 972 -25.27 19.32 -25.92
N VAL A 973 -26.09 18.62 -26.70
CA VAL A 973 -26.71 17.35 -26.30
C VAL A 973 -25.64 16.26 -26.07
N LEU A 974 -24.47 16.37 -26.69
CA LEU A 974 -23.35 15.45 -26.52
C LEU A 974 -22.70 15.53 -25.14
N ASP A 975 -22.83 16.65 -24.41
CA ASP A 975 -22.30 16.78 -23.03
C ASP A 975 -23.06 15.90 -22.00
N GLY A 976 -24.28 15.47 -22.33
CA GLY A 976 -25.02 14.45 -21.58
C GLY A 976 -24.59 13.01 -21.90
N SER A 977 -23.68 12.82 -22.86
CA SER A 977 -23.27 11.53 -23.40
C SER A 977 -21.88 11.07 -22.93
N ARG A 978 -21.42 9.93 -23.45
CA ARG A 978 -20.05 9.42 -23.26
C ARG A 978 -19.09 9.73 -24.41
N VAL A 979 -19.57 10.41 -25.45
CA VAL A 979 -18.72 10.91 -26.54
C VAL A 979 -17.74 11.92 -25.95
N HIS A 980 -16.48 11.85 -26.39
CA HIS A 980 -15.44 12.78 -25.95
C HIS A 980 -15.51 14.07 -26.79
N PRO A 981 -15.27 15.27 -26.24
CA PRO A 981 -15.25 16.52 -27.01
C PRO A 981 -14.33 16.53 -28.24
N GLU A 982 -13.30 15.67 -28.27
CA GLU A 982 -12.42 15.52 -29.44
C GLU A 982 -13.11 14.90 -30.68
N THR A 983 -14.31 14.32 -30.52
CA THR A 983 -15.09 13.67 -31.58
C THR A 983 -16.53 14.21 -31.65
N TYR A 984 -16.71 15.53 -31.45
CA TYR A 984 -18.01 16.19 -31.62
C TYR A 984 -18.32 16.58 -33.08
N GLU A 985 -17.27 16.71 -33.91
CA GLU A 985 -17.37 16.83 -35.37
C GLU A 985 -17.69 15.48 -36.05
#